data_AF-A0A665WK84-F1
#
_entry.id   AF-A0A665WK84-F1
#
_cell.length_a   1.000
_cell.length_b   1.000
_cell.length_c   1.000
_cell.angle_alpha   90.00
_cell.angle_beta   90.00
_cell.angle_gamma   90.00
#
_symmetry.space_group_name_H-M   'P 1'
#
loop_
_entity.id
_entity.type
_entity.pdbx_description
1 polymer ?
#
loop_
_entity_poly.entity_id
_entity_poly.type
_entity_poly.pdbx_seq_one_letter_code
_entity_poly.pdbx_strand_id
1 'polypeptide(L)'
;MCVSLQNFGDVEPMGSSARQLLEDPRGDPGRSSPVSNPASANTTNNPESVKCAFYVCALSCRPLSSTESLRQLSQQLNGLVSESRNQELAAALESSNLTNSQLNTQLVQLAQQSQELTDQLQKERKEFEQRFSKEQGAMREQLQVHIQTIGILVSEKSELQTALQYTQQAARQKSAEAEEFNNRLQASKQRVSELERTLSSVSSQQKQFEKQNKDLEKERDSLRLEVFRVSNLSEESKQQNSELSEQLKLSTQENGAMRLELEDLRKRLEIADLMLQQCSSQSDPTSANQQVQLLLEEKHQLEVHNHQLMESVAQLKKERDVYAEQIQEEGRVWKDKTEQLLTQVSLVAEERDRNINRVQELESHITELKNAAALLSQEREAQDNAESQSSGPSERELALQENLNVLQQEKEALNEQYQAQLRDNGQLSRLCAEQETRLGELERQVENQAQEAEDRRRMLEDVQSDKATISRALTQNRTLKDQLAELQNGFVKLTNENMELTTAIQSEQHVKKELARRMGELQEELHNVKEQVCLLSGLMEQRDQVVAHLQQYSAGYQSLASEREQLHHQYLQQSQLMDRLQHDESQRRVQLEISHNQLKKAQDHLDQLVRDNEQLKAEVKELLSSSVLATSPRDQGMILFHITLIPPHPWIPLTFLSPLSVEAERDDARRQFEEEHRLLVAARQQVAAALRIEDQQPKCIPNILFAVTCPEGGVPAEVHQALQDAMEKLQQRFTSLMQEKADLKERVEELEHRCIQLSGETDTIGEYIALYQNQRAIMKQKHQEKEQYINMLAQDKEEMKAKLAELQDLVMRLVAERNDWYSRYTGAVKIATTPLLQIFCAAEAMEVIPLSEPTTGLEAPSSQTLSTGSSQTNSKPLALKEDGTAQQIMQLLQEIQNPQGAQRLPPFLGENPCIPFFYRPDEQDEVKILVV
;
A
#
# COMPACT_ATOMS: atom_id res chain seq x y z
N MET A 1 36.60 22.47 23.98
CA MET A 1 37.20 23.15 25.16
C MET A 1 36.64 22.48 26.40
N CYS A 2 37.43 22.34 27.47
CA CYS A 2 37.08 21.69 28.75
C CYS A 2 36.69 20.18 28.63
N VAL A 3 37.46 19.17 29.07
CA VAL A 3 38.06 18.86 30.40
C VAL A 3 37.00 18.36 31.41
N SER A 4 37.10 17.20 32.09
CA SER A 4 37.92 15.96 31.97
C SER A 4 37.39 14.90 32.98
N LEU A 5 37.98 13.68 32.99
CA LEU A 5 37.83 12.58 33.99
C LEU A 5 36.53 11.75 33.85
N GLN A 6 36.45 10.42 34.10
CA GLN A 6 37.42 9.34 34.44
C GLN A 6 36.74 7.99 34.00
N ASN A 7 37.34 7.03 33.27
CA ASN A 7 38.35 6.01 33.65
C ASN A 7 38.07 5.30 34.99
N PHE A 8 37.95 3.97 35.15
CA PHE A 8 38.15 2.73 34.34
C PHE A 8 36.99 1.73 34.68
N GLY A 9 36.79 0.52 34.11
CA GLY A 9 37.46 -0.28 33.07
C GLY A 9 37.23 -1.79 33.32
N ASP A 10 36.95 -2.59 32.28
CA ASP A 10 36.54 -4.01 32.41
C ASP A 10 37.68 -4.98 32.79
N VAL A 11 37.35 -6.01 33.58
CA VAL A 11 38.25 -7.11 33.98
C VAL A 11 37.46 -8.42 34.12
N GLU A 12 37.68 -9.40 33.23
CA GLU A 12 37.41 -10.82 33.51
C GLU A 12 38.50 -11.40 34.46
N PRO A 13 38.22 -12.46 35.22
CA PRO A 13 38.75 -13.76 34.77
C PRO A 13 37.93 -15.03 35.11
N MET A 14 38.26 -16.09 34.36
CA MET A 14 38.09 -17.54 34.62
C MET A 14 37.98 -18.02 36.11
N GLY A 15 37.19 -19.09 36.37
CA GLY A 15 36.99 -19.57 37.76
C GLY A 15 36.49 -21.01 38.07
N SER A 16 36.67 -22.02 37.21
CA SER A 16 36.61 -23.48 37.58
C SER A 16 35.29 -24.12 38.09
N SER A 17 35.27 -25.47 38.13
CA SER A 17 34.10 -26.34 38.43
C SER A 17 34.21 -27.05 39.79
N ALA A 18 33.08 -27.51 40.36
CA ALA A 18 32.87 -28.94 40.71
C ALA A 18 31.53 -29.26 41.41
N ARG A 19 30.96 -30.43 41.05
CA ARG A 19 30.08 -31.33 41.85
C ARG A 19 28.86 -30.76 42.61
N GLN A 20 27.68 -31.14 42.12
CA GLN A 20 26.61 -31.67 42.97
C GLN A 20 26.01 -32.93 42.31
N LEU A 21 25.48 -33.86 43.12
CA LEU A 21 24.99 -35.18 42.72
C LEU A 21 23.74 -35.52 43.53
N LEU A 22 22.74 -36.14 42.88
CA LEU A 22 21.44 -36.59 43.44
C LEU A 22 20.60 -35.43 44.03
N GLU A 23 19.26 -35.48 44.13
CA GLU A 23 18.18 -36.33 43.58
C GLU A 23 16.96 -35.37 43.45
N ASP A 24 15.85 -35.58 42.74
CA ASP A 24 15.08 -36.74 42.28
C ASP A 24 14.17 -36.24 41.10
N PRO A 25 13.45 -37.05 40.28
CA PRO A 25 12.15 -37.58 40.74
C PRO A 25 11.66 -38.92 40.13
N ARG A 26 10.96 -39.72 40.96
CA ARG A 26 9.79 -40.60 40.69
C ARG A 26 9.27 -41.12 42.05
N GLY A 27 8.09 -41.70 42.25
CA GLY A 27 7.00 -42.15 41.38
C GLY A 27 6.19 -43.23 42.16
N ASP A 28 4.87 -43.14 42.15
CA ASP A 28 3.92 -44.04 42.87
C ASP A 28 3.80 -45.43 42.16
N PRO A 29 3.15 -46.51 42.69
CA PRO A 29 2.63 -46.84 44.04
C PRO A 29 3.08 -48.22 44.61
N GLY A 30 2.68 -48.57 45.85
CA GLY A 30 2.81 -49.95 46.36
C GLY A 30 2.13 -50.29 47.70
N ARG A 31 1.22 -51.30 47.71
CA ARG A 31 0.54 -51.82 48.92
C ARG A 31 1.45 -52.69 49.80
N SER A 32 1.35 -52.56 51.14
CA SER A 32 1.03 -53.67 52.06
C SER A 32 0.77 -53.17 53.50
N SER A 33 0.28 -54.05 54.37
CA SER A 33 -0.05 -53.82 55.80
C SER A 33 0.34 -55.10 56.57
N PRO A 34 0.23 -55.21 57.92
CA PRO A 34 0.06 -54.22 58.99
C PRO A 34 0.98 -54.48 60.23
N VAL A 35 0.63 -53.88 61.39
CA VAL A 35 0.92 -54.28 62.79
C VAL A 35 2.28 -53.89 63.43
N SER A 36 2.18 -53.34 64.66
CA SER A 36 3.10 -53.47 65.82
C SER A 36 3.65 -52.16 66.41
N ASN A 37 3.07 -51.78 67.55
CA ASN A 37 3.75 -51.12 68.68
C ASN A 37 5.01 -51.93 69.12
N PRO A 38 6.02 -51.38 69.84
CA PRO A 38 5.78 -50.53 71.02
C PRO A 38 6.88 -49.49 71.39
N ALA A 39 6.75 -48.98 72.62
CA ALA A 39 7.80 -48.41 73.48
C ALA A 39 8.30 -46.98 73.17
N SER A 40 7.65 -46.01 73.82
CA SER A 40 8.37 -44.95 74.53
C SER A 40 8.28 -45.22 76.04
N ALA A 41 9.27 -44.80 76.83
CA ALA A 41 9.41 -45.21 78.23
C ALA A 41 9.82 -44.05 79.15
N ASN A 42 9.33 -44.13 80.39
CA ASN A 42 9.86 -43.48 81.60
C ASN A 42 9.72 -41.94 81.71
N THR A 43 9.39 -41.34 82.86
CA THR A 43 8.94 -41.89 84.17
C THR A 43 8.25 -40.81 85.01
N THR A 44 7.36 -41.25 85.92
CA THR A 44 7.02 -40.64 87.24
C THR A 44 6.82 -39.12 87.35
N ASN A 45 5.60 -38.71 87.72
CA ASN A 45 5.29 -38.52 89.14
C ASN A 45 3.78 -38.62 89.41
N ASN A 46 3.43 -39.11 90.61
CA ASN A 46 2.05 -39.37 91.05
C ASN A 46 1.50 -38.16 91.83
N PRO A 47 0.16 -37.99 91.94
CA PRO A 47 -0.43 -38.31 93.23
C PRO A 47 -1.87 -38.86 93.18
N GLU A 48 -2.08 -40.02 93.82
CA GLU A 48 -3.40 -40.42 94.36
C GLU A 48 -3.36 -40.36 95.89
N SER A 49 -4.33 -39.67 96.50
CA SER A 49 -4.46 -39.55 97.96
C SER A 49 -5.76 -40.19 98.44
N VAL A 50 -5.72 -41.52 98.63
CA VAL A 50 -6.86 -42.29 99.11
C VAL A 50 -7.08 -42.08 100.62
N LYS A 51 -8.31 -41.71 101.01
CA LYS A 51 -8.74 -41.73 102.40
C LYS A 51 -8.83 -43.18 102.90
N CYS A 52 -8.11 -43.53 103.96
CA CYS A 52 -8.44 -44.70 104.77
C CYS A 52 -8.12 -44.47 106.25
N ALA A 53 -8.82 -45.18 107.13
CA ALA A 53 -8.74 -44.98 108.58
C ALA A 53 -7.65 -45.83 109.22
N PHE A 54 -7.06 -45.35 110.31
CA PHE A 54 -6.25 -46.16 111.22
C PHE A 54 -7.04 -46.48 112.49
N TYR A 55 -7.19 -47.77 112.76
CA TYR A 55 -7.75 -48.32 114.00
C TYR A 55 -6.66 -49.19 114.64
N VAL A 56 -6.38 -49.02 115.93
CA VAL A 56 -5.43 -49.87 116.66
C VAL A 56 -6.07 -50.38 117.95
N CYS A 57 -6.32 -51.69 117.95
CA CYS A 57 -6.69 -52.51 119.10
C CYS A 57 -5.46 -52.81 120.00
N ALA A 58 -5.57 -53.25 121.26
CA ALA A 58 -6.66 -53.35 122.24
C ALA A 58 -6.04 -53.81 123.59
N LEU A 59 -6.88 -54.25 124.55
CA LEU A 59 -6.53 -54.79 125.89
C LEU A 59 -6.02 -53.71 126.87
N SER A 60 -6.58 -53.50 128.07
CA SER A 60 -7.71 -54.11 128.80
C SER A 60 -8.24 -53.05 129.83
N CYS A 61 -9.12 -53.25 130.82
CA CYS A 61 -9.73 -54.43 131.46
C CYS A 61 -11.09 -54.08 132.13
N ARG A 62 -11.69 -55.04 132.85
CA ARG A 62 -12.93 -54.94 133.66
C ARG A 62 -12.95 -56.12 134.68
N PRO A 63 -13.88 -56.23 135.67
CA PRO A 63 -14.91 -55.29 136.14
C PRO A 63 -15.18 -55.26 137.68
N LEU A 64 -16.28 -54.60 138.06
CA LEU A 64 -17.25 -54.92 139.14
C LEU A 64 -17.04 -54.59 140.63
N SER A 65 -18.18 -54.13 141.19
CA SER A 65 -18.77 -54.36 142.52
C SER A 65 -18.42 -53.45 143.70
N SER A 66 -19.50 -53.06 144.38
CA SER A 66 -19.53 -52.44 145.71
C SER A 66 -19.03 -53.40 146.80
N THR A 67 -18.39 -52.87 147.83
CA THR A 67 -18.53 -53.38 149.21
C THR A 67 -18.13 -52.30 150.21
N GLU A 68 -19.15 -51.67 150.80
CA GLU A 68 -19.02 -50.85 152.00
C GLU A 68 -18.69 -51.75 153.21
N SER A 69 -18.15 -51.20 154.30
CA SER A 69 -17.82 -51.91 155.56
C SER A 69 -16.55 -52.79 155.62
N LEU A 70 -15.39 -52.34 155.11
CA LEU A 70 -14.08 -52.78 155.67
C LEU A 70 -12.82 -51.92 155.37
N ARG A 71 -12.94 -50.58 155.27
CA ARG A 71 -11.78 -49.67 155.10
C ARG A 71 -11.61 -48.57 156.17
N GLN A 72 -12.35 -48.69 157.28
CA GLN A 72 -12.48 -47.68 158.34
C GLN A 72 -11.27 -47.58 159.30
N LEU A 73 -10.20 -48.36 159.07
CA LEU A 73 -8.96 -48.36 159.88
C LEU A 73 -7.68 -48.09 159.06
N SER A 74 -7.81 -47.51 157.86
CA SER A 74 -6.67 -47.10 157.01
C SER A 74 -6.72 -45.63 156.58
N GLN A 75 -7.73 -44.86 157.01
CA GLN A 75 -8.01 -43.51 156.50
C GLN A 75 -7.22 -42.37 157.17
N GLN A 76 -6.37 -42.62 158.16
CA GLN A 76 -5.74 -41.56 158.97
C GLN A 76 -4.26 -41.24 158.66
N LEU A 77 -3.62 -41.90 157.67
CA LEU A 77 -2.20 -41.64 157.36
C LEU A 77 -1.86 -41.33 155.89
N ASN A 78 -2.72 -41.69 154.92
CA ASN A 78 -2.42 -41.51 153.48
C ASN A 78 -3.14 -40.32 152.81
N GLY A 79 -4.05 -39.62 153.49
CA GLY A 79 -4.82 -38.52 152.89
C GLY A 79 -3.94 -37.32 152.50
N LEU A 80 -3.27 -36.71 153.49
CA LEU A 80 -2.56 -35.44 153.35
C LEU A 80 -1.42 -35.44 152.32
N VAL A 81 -0.76 -36.58 152.07
CA VAL A 81 0.32 -36.69 151.08
C VAL A 81 -0.21 -37.00 149.67
N SER A 82 -1.43 -37.56 149.57
CA SER A 82 -2.07 -37.85 148.28
C SER A 82 -2.75 -36.60 147.69
N GLU A 83 -3.35 -35.75 148.53
CA GLU A 83 -4.10 -34.58 148.08
C GLU A 83 -3.20 -33.48 147.49
N SER A 84 -2.10 -33.06 148.18
CA SER A 84 -1.20 -32.04 147.61
C SER A 84 -0.55 -32.52 146.31
N ARG A 85 -0.07 -33.77 146.27
CA ARG A 85 0.57 -34.34 145.07
C ARG A 85 -0.41 -34.46 143.89
N ASN A 86 -1.68 -34.76 144.15
CA ASN A 86 -2.71 -34.76 143.11
C ASN A 86 -3.10 -33.34 142.66
N GLN A 87 -3.11 -32.35 143.56
CA GLN A 87 -3.31 -30.94 143.21
C GLN A 87 -2.13 -30.37 142.40
N GLU A 88 -0.89 -30.70 142.77
CA GLU A 88 0.33 -30.33 142.02
C GLU A 88 0.34 -30.98 140.63
N LEU A 89 -0.03 -32.26 140.52
CA LEU A 89 -0.19 -32.95 139.23
C LEU A 89 -1.35 -32.37 138.40
N ALA A 90 -2.47 -31.99 139.02
CA ALA A 90 -3.59 -31.34 138.34
C ALA A 90 -3.19 -29.94 137.83
N ALA A 91 -2.53 -29.12 138.65
CA ALA A 91 -2.06 -27.79 138.25
C ALA A 91 -0.97 -27.86 137.17
N ALA A 92 -0.06 -28.85 137.23
CA ALA A 92 0.91 -29.12 136.18
C ALA A 92 0.23 -29.60 134.88
N LEU A 93 -0.84 -30.40 134.97
CA LEU A 93 -1.64 -30.84 133.83
C LEU A 93 -2.46 -29.69 133.23
N GLU A 94 -3.05 -28.80 134.04
CA GLU A 94 -3.75 -27.59 133.59
C GLU A 94 -2.80 -26.59 132.94
N SER A 95 -1.60 -26.39 133.51
CA SER A 95 -0.53 -25.59 132.90
C SER A 95 -0.04 -26.20 131.58
N SER A 96 0.13 -27.52 131.52
CA SER A 96 0.43 -28.27 130.29
C SER A 96 -0.69 -28.16 129.26
N ASN A 97 -1.95 -28.22 129.67
CA ASN A 97 -3.10 -28.06 128.78
C ASN A 97 -3.23 -26.61 128.27
N LEU A 98 -2.95 -25.60 129.11
CA LEU A 98 -2.95 -24.19 128.72
C LEU A 98 -1.82 -23.89 127.72
N THR A 99 -0.62 -24.38 127.98
CA THR A 99 0.52 -24.23 127.05
C THR A 99 0.32 -25.03 125.76
N ASN A 100 -0.24 -26.24 125.81
CA ASN A 100 -0.65 -26.97 124.60
C ASN A 100 -1.77 -26.23 123.84
N SER A 101 -2.71 -25.57 124.52
CA SER A 101 -3.75 -24.74 123.88
C SER A 101 -3.15 -23.50 123.20
N GLN A 102 -2.17 -22.85 123.84
CA GLN A 102 -1.41 -21.73 123.28
C GLN A 102 -0.56 -22.16 122.08
N LEU A 103 0.15 -23.30 122.16
CA LEU A 103 0.93 -23.85 121.05
C LEU A 103 0.03 -24.33 119.91
N ASN A 104 -1.13 -24.92 120.20
CA ASN A 104 -2.09 -25.35 119.18
C ASN A 104 -2.76 -24.15 118.48
N THR A 105 -3.09 -23.08 119.21
CA THR A 105 -3.59 -21.84 118.58
C THR A 105 -2.51 -21.13 117.76
N GLN A 106 -1.25 -21.13 118.21
CA GLN A 106 -0.12 -20.66 117.39
C GLN A 106 0.11 -21.54 116.14
N LEU A 107 0.00 -22.87 116.25
CA LEU A 107 0.09 -23.79 115.10
C LEU A 107 -1.05 -23.57 114.11
N VAL A 108 -2.28 -23.33 114.58
CA VAL A 108 -3.42 -22.99 113.72
C VAL A 108 -3.22 -21.63 113.04
N GLN A 109 -2.71 -20.62 113.76
CA GLN A 109 -2.39 -19.31 113.18
C GLN A 109 -1.27 -19.40 112.13
N LEU A 110 -0.20 -20.14 112.39
CA LEU A 110 0.89 -20.36 111.43
C LEU A 110 0.44 -21.20 110.23
N ALA A 111 -0.44 -22.19 110.44
CA ALA A 111 -1.04 -22.97 109.36
C ALA A 111 -1.95 -22.10 108.49
N GLN A 112 -2.76 -21.21 109.09
CA GLN A 112 -3.60 -20.27 108.37
C GLN A 112 -2.76 -19.24 107.59
N GLN A 113 -1.73 -18.65 108.20
CA GLN A 113 -0.80 -17.75 107.50
C GLN A 113 -0.07 -18.44 106.35
N SER A 114 0.36 -19.69 106.54
CA SER A 114 0.95 -20.53 105.48
C SER A 114 -0.05 -20.78 104.33
N GLN A 115 -1.31 -21.07 104.65
CA GLN A 115 -2.37 -21.24 103.66
C GLN A 115 -2.66 -19.93 102.90
N GLU A 116 -2.81 -18.80 103.59
CA GLU A 116 -3.04 -17.48 102.99
C GLU A 116 -1.89 -17.06 102.06
N LEU A 117 -0.63 -17.28 102.47
CA LEU A 117 0.55 -17.06 101.61
C LEU A 117 0.59 -18.02 100.42
N THR A 118 0.17 -19.28 100.59
CA THR A 118 0.09 -20.26 99.51
C THR A 118 -0.98 -19.89 98.49
N ASP A 119 -2.15 -19.43 98.95
CA ASP A 119 -3.24 -18.98 98.08
C ASP A 119 -2.92 -17.67 97.37
N GLN A 120 -2.19 -16.75 98.02
CA GLN A 120 -1.61 -15.56 97.37
C GLN A 120 -0.62 -15.96 96.27
N LEU A 121 0.33 -16.86 96.54
CA LEU A 121 1.27 -17.37 95.52
C LEU A 121 0.56 -18.10 94.37
N GLN A 122 -0.52 -18.84 94.64
CA GLN A 122 -1.34 -19.43 93.58
C GLN A 122 -2.08 -18.38 92.76
N LYS A 123 -2.59 -17.32 93.39
CA LYS A 123 -3.28 -16.21 92.72
C LYS A 123 -2.32 -15.44 91.82
N GLU A 124 -1.14 -15.07 92.33
CA GLU A 124 -0.09 -14.40 91.55
C GLU A 124 0.41 -15.26 90.38
N ARG A 125 0.60 -16.58 90.58
CA ARG A 125 0.95 -17.50 89.49
C ARG A 125 -0.13 -17.53 88.40
N LYS A 126 -1.41 -17.65 88.77
CA LYS A 126 -2.53 -17.64 87.82
C LYS A 126 -2.66 -16.30 87.08
N GLU A 127 -2.45 -15.18 87.77
CA GLU A 127 -2.42 -13.85 87.15
C GLU A 127 -1.24 -13.67 86.20
N PHE A 128 -0.04 -14.11 86.57
CA PHE A 128 1.14 -14.06 85.70
C PHE A 128 0.97 -14.94 84.47
N GLU A 129 0.50 -16.18 84.65
CA GLU A 129 0.24 -17.12 83.55
C GLU A 129 -0.87 -16.61 82.61
N GLN A 130 -1.90 -15.93 83.14
CA GLN A 130 -2.91 -15.26 82.32
C GLN A 130 -2.35 -14.03 81.57
N ARG A 131 -1.50 -13.21 82.19
CA ARG A 131 -0.83 -12.07 81.53
C ARG A 131 0.08 -12.55 80.41
N PHE A 132 0.96 -13.51 80.71
CA PHE A 132 1.84 -14.15 79.72
C PHE A 132 1.06 -14.80 78.58
N SER A 133 -0.08 -15.45 78.85
CA SER A 133 -0.94 -16.01 77.80
C SER A 133 -1.56 -14.94 76.89
N LYS A 134 -1.96 -13.80 77.46
CA LYS A 134 -2.48 -12.64 76.69
C LYS A 134 -1.39 -11.99 75.85
N GLU A 135 -0.21 -11.75 76.41
CA GLU A 135 0.95 -11.20 75.72
C GLU A 135 1.44 -12.14 74.60
N GLN A 136 1.50 -13.45 74.86
CA GLN A 136 1.81 -14.46 73.84
C GLN A 136 0.73 -14.51 72.74
N GLY A 137 -0.54 -14.28 73.08
CA GLY A 137 -1.63 -14.11 72.12
C GLY A 137 -1.41 -12.90 71.21
N ALA A 138 -1.23 -11.70 71.79
CA ALA A 138 -0.99 -10.47 71.05
C ALA A 138 0.27 -10.55 70.16
N MET A 139 1.35 -11.17 70.63
CA MET A 139 2.56 -11.38 69.82
C MET A 139 2.34 -12.36 68.66
N ARG A 140 1.48 -13.39 68.82
CA ARG A 140 1.07 -14.26 67.71
C ARG A 140 0.20 -13.51 66.70
N GLU A 141 -0.76 -12.71 67.17
CA GLU A 141 -1.62 -11.89 66.30
C GLU A 141 -0.80 -10.87 65.51
N GLN A 142 0.16 -10.18 66.14
CA GLN A 142 1.07 -9.27 65.46
C GLN A 142 1.95 -10.00 64.43
N LEU A 143 2.46 -11.19 64.75
CA LEU A 143 3.21 -12.01 63.80
C LEU A 143 2.32 -12.48 62.62
N GLN A 144 1.08 -12.88 62.87
CA GLN A 144 0.09 -13.25 61.86
C GLN A 144 -0.17 -12.08 60.89
N VAL A 145 -0.37 -10.86 61.42
CA VAL A 145 -0.53 -9.64 60.64
C VAL A 145 0.72 -9.36 59.81
N HIS A 146 1.93 -9.41 60.39
CA HIS A 146 3.17 -9.19 59.64
C HIS A 146 3.39 -10.22 58.54
N ILE A 147 3.09 -11.50 58.76
CA ILE A 147 3.14 -12.55 57.73
C ILE A 147 2.17 -12.21 56.58
N GLN A 148 0.96 -11.76 56.90
CA GLN A 148 -0.04 -11.42 55.88
C GLN A 148 0.32 -10.12 55.11
N THR A 149 0.86 -9.11 55.79
CA THR A 149 1.40 -7.90 55.13
C THR A 149 2.58 -8.24 54.20
N ILE A 150 3.50 -9.11 54.63
CA ILE A 150 4.61 -9.59 53.78
C ILE A 150 4.05 -10.38 52.59
N GLY A 151 3.04 -11.22 52.78
CA GLY A 151 2.37 -11.95 51.71
C GLY A 151 1.80 -11.02 50.63
N ILE A 152 1.05 -10.00 51.04
CA ILE A 152 0.48 -8.97 50.15
C ILE A 152 1.59 -8.20 49.41
N LEU A 153 2.61 -7.72 50.12
CA LEU A 153 3.72 -7.00 49.50
C LEU A 153 4.52 -7.88 48.51
N VAL A 154 4.57 -9.20 48.72
CA VAL A 154 5.21 -10.14 47.79
C VAL A 154 4.35 -10.41 46.56
N SER A 155 3.02 -10.55 46.70
CA SER A 155 2.12 -10.69 45.54
C SER A 155 2.09 -9.39 44.72
N GLU A 156 1.86 -8.24 45.35
CA GLU A 156 1.91 -6.91 44.70
C GLU A 156 3.24 -6.68 43.97
N LYS A 157 4.37 -7.01 44.60
CA LYS A 157 5.68 -6.92 43.94
C LYS A 157 5.77 -7.83 42.72
N SER A 158 5.24 -9.05 42.76
CA SER A 158 5.26 -9.97 41.62
C SER A 158 4.35 -9.52 40.47
N GLU A 159 3.19 -8.95 40.78
CA GLU A 159 2.23 -8.38 39.83
C GLU A 159 2.81 -7.12 39.17
N LEU A 160 3.37 -6.20 39.95
CA LEU A 160 4.09 -5.02 39.43
C LEU A 160 5.31 -5.40 38.59
N GLN A 161 6.07 -6.44 38.99
CA GLN A 161 7.25 -6.89 38.25
C GLN A 161 6.88 -7.56 36.92
N THR A 162 5.79 -8.33 36.87
CA THR A 162 5.28 -8.92 35.62
C THR A 162 4.62 -7.88 34.71
N ALA A 163 3.86 -6.94 35.25
CA ALA A 163 3.32 -5.80 34.50
C ALA A 163 4.43 -4.90 33.92
N LEU A 164 5.51 -4.67 34.68
CA LEU A 164 6.69 -3.94 34.19
C LEU A 164 7.40 -4.69 33.06
N GLN A 165 7.56 -6.01 33.15
CA GLN A 165 8.14 -6.81 32.07
C GLN A 165 7.28 -6.78 30.81
N TYR A 166 5.96 -6.94 30.95
CA TYR A 166 5.02 -6.89 29.83
C TYR A 166 5.03 -5.51 29.13
N THR A 167 4.97 -4.43 29.90
CA THR A 167 5.02 -3.06 29.34
C THR A 167 6.36 -2.72 28.70
N GLN A 168 7.49 -3.19 29.26
CA GLN A 168 8.81 -3.08 28.62
C GLN A 168 8.89 -3.87 27.31
N GLN A 169 8.30 -5.07 27.24
CA GLN A 169 8.28 -5.88 26.02
C GLN A 169 7.40 -5.23 24.94
N ALA A 170 6.22 -4.72 25.29
CA ALA A 170 5.35 -3.98 24.38
C ALA A 170 6.03 -2.70 23.86
N ALA A 171 6.74 -1.96 24.71
CA ALA A 171 7.52 -0.78 24.30
C ALA A 171 8.64 -1.13 23.31
N ARG A 172 9.37 -2.25 23.54
CA ARG A 172 10.40 -2.74 22.59
C ARG A 172 9.79 -3.15 21.25
N GLN A 173 8.64 -3.83 21.25
CA GLN A 173 7.92 -4.17 20.01
C GLN A 173 7.51 -2.92 19.25
N LYS A 174 6.98 -1.90 19.93
CA LYS A 174 6.61 -0.62 19.29
C LYS A 174 7.81 0.19 18.79
N SER A 175 8.99 0.07 19.39
CA SER A 175 10.24 0.61 18.82
C SER A 175 10.60 -0.08 17.51
N ALA A 176 10.58 -1.41 17.48
CA ALA A 176 10.90 -2.18 16.28
C ALA A 176 9.90 -1.93 15.14
N GLU A 177 8.59 -1.82 15.43
CA GLU A 177 7.58 -1.39 14.46
C GLU A 177 7.88 0.02 13.90
N ALA A 178 8.22 0.98 14.77
CA ALA A 178 8.55 2.34 14.33
C ALA A 178 9.83 2.39 13.46
N GLU A 179 10.83 1.56 13.76
CA GLU A 179 12.02 1.38 12.94
C GLU A 179 11.69 0.75 11.58
N GLU A 180 10.81 -0.26 11.52
CA GLU A 180 10.32 -0.82 10.25
C GLU A 180 9.59 0.23 9.40
N PHE A 181 8.66 1.00 10.01
CA PHE A 181 7.95 2.07 9.31
C PHE A 181 8.89 3.16 8.81
N ASN A 182 9.92 3.54 9.58
CA ASN A 182 10.95 4.48 9.14
C ASN A 182 11.77 3.93 7.96
N ASN A 183 12.18 2.66 8.00
CA ASN A 183 12.91 2.00 6.91
C ASN A 183 12.05 1.92 5.63
N ARG A 184 10.76 1.58 5.75
CA ARG A 184 9.79 1.59 4.64
C ARG A 184 9.56 2.99 4.07
N LEU A 185 9.50 4.02 4.92
CA LEU A 185 9.42 5.42 4.50
C LEU A 185 10.69 5.87 3.76
N GLN A 186 11.88 5.43 4.21
CA GLN A 186 13.15 5.75 3.55
C GLN A 186 13.26 5.08 2.17
N ALA A 187 12.89 3.80 2.05
CA ALA A 187 12.83 3.10 0.76
C ALA A 187 11.80 3.75 -0.20
N SER A 188 10.66 4.20 0.33
CA SER A 188 9.66 4.96 -0.45
C SER A 188 10.24 6.29 -0.98
N LYS A 189 10.91 7.08 -0.12
CA LYS A 189 11.60 8.32 -0.52
C LYS A 189 12.69 8.09 -1.57
N GLN A 190 13.47 7.01 -1.45
CA GLN A 190 14.46 6.64 -2.46
C GLN A 190 13.80 6.38 -3.82
N ARG A 191 12.75 5.54 -3.85
CA ARG A 191 11.98 5.23 -5.07
C ARG A 191 11.31 6.45 -5.68
N VAL A 192 10.80 7.40 -4.87
CA VAL A 192 10.30 8.69 -5.39
C VAL A 192 11.41 9.46 -6.09
N SER A 193 12.60 9.57 -5.48
CA SER A 193 13.74 10.25 -6.11
C SER A 193 14.25 9.56 -7.39
N GLU A 194 14.09 8.24 -7.51
CA GLU A 194 14.38 7.50 -8.74
C GLU A 194 13.36 7.83 -9.83
N LEU A 195 12.07 7.87 -9.49
CA LEU A 195 10.99 8.26 -10.40
C LEU A 195 11.11 9.72 -10.85
N GLU A 196 11.53 10.64 -9.98
CA GLU A 196 11.82 12.04 -10.35
C GLU A 196 12.97 12.14 -11.37
N ARG A 197 14.02 11.31 -11.23
CA ARG A 197 15.12 11.23 -12.19
C ARG A 197 14.70 10.60 -13.52
N THR A 198 13.91 9.52 -13.51
CA THR A 198 13.43 8.92 -14.76
C THR A 198 12.43 9.83 -15.48
N LEU A 199 11.53 10.51 -14.76
CA LEU A 199 10.65 11.54 -15.31
C LEU A 199 11.44 12.68 -15.96
N SER A 200 12.51 13.15 -15.30
CA SER A 200 13.41 14.19 -15.83
C SER A 200 14.13 13.72 -17.10
N SER A 201 14.60 12.47 -17.11
CA SER A 201 15.24 11.84 -18.29
C SER A 201 14.27 11.71 -19.46
N VAL A 202 13.06 11.19 -19.22
CA VAL A 202 12.00 11.06 -20.23
C VAL A 202 11.55 12.42 -20.75
N SER A 203 11.43 13.45 -19.90
CA SER A 203 11.14 14.83 -20.35
C SER A 203 12.25 15.41 -21.25
N SER A 204 13.51 15.07 -20.98
CA SER A 204 14.65 15.45 -21.83
C SER A 204 14.60 14.73 -23.19
N GLN A 205 14.36 13.41 -23.17
CA GLN A 205 14.21 12.60 -24.38
C GLN A 205 13.00 13.06 -25.22
N GLN A 206 11.86 13.36 -24.61
CA GLN A 206 10.69 13.92 -25.29
C GLN A 206 11.05 15.22 -26.02
N LYS A 207 11.73 16.17 -25.36
CA LYS A 207 12.19 17.42 -26.00
C LYS A 207 13.17 17.17 -27.14
N GLN A 208 13.99 16.13 -27.07
CA GLN A 208 14.87 15.71 -28.16
C GLN A 208 14.07 15.14 -29.35
N PHE A 209 13.09 14.26 -29.10
CA PHE A 209 12.21 13.73 -30.15
C PHE A 209 11.31 14.82 -30.76
N GLU A 210 10.77 15.75 -29.97
CA GLU A 210 10.03 16.91 -30.48
C GLU A 210 10.89 17.81 -31.36
N LYS A 211 12.20 17.94 -31.07
CA LYS A 211 13.14 18.64 -31.94
C LYS A 211 13.38 17.85 -33.24
N GLN A 212 13.69 16.55 -33.14
CA GLN A 212 13.92 15.69 -34.30
C GLN A 212 12.70 15.65 -35.23
N ASN A 213 11.48 15.56 -34.70
CA ASN A 213 10.26 15.60 -35.49
C ASN A 213 10.08 16.96 -36.21
N LYS A 214 10.38 18.08 -35.54
CA LYS A 214 10.38 19.42 -36.17
C LYS A 214 11.48 19.60 -37.22
N ASP A 215 12.56 18.83 -37.15
CA ASP A 215 13.61 18.84 -38.16
C ASP A 215 13.20 17.96 -39.37
N LEU A 216 12.66 16.76 -39.13
CA LEU A 216 12.03 15.89 -40.16
C LEU A 216 10.84 16.56 -40.87
N GLU A 217 10.03 17.36 -40.18
CA GLU A 217 8.94 18.13 -40.80
C GLU A 217 9.45 19.14 -41.83
N LYS A 218 10.61 19.78 -41.59
CA LYS A 218 11.25 20.68 -42.54
C LYS A 218 11.85 19.91 -43.71
N GLU A 219 12.48 18.76 -43.46
CA GLU A 219 13.04 17.91 -44.52
C GLU A 219 11.92 17.41 -45.45
N ARG A 220 10.81 16.91 -44.89
CA ARG A 220 9.58 16.56 -45.64
C ARG A 220 9.08 17.72 -46.50
N ASP A 221 8.96 18.93 -45.93
CA ASP A 221 8.41 20.06 -46.68
C ASP A 221 9.41 20.64 -47.70
N SER A 222 10.72 20.49 -47.47
CA SER A 222 11.75 20.74 -48.48
C SER A 222 11.69 19.74 -49.63
N LEU A 223 11.52 18.44 -49.33
CA LEU A 223 11.36 17.39 -50.35
C LEU A 223 10.07 17.59 -51.16
N ARG A 224 8.97 18.03 -50.54
CA ARG A 224 7.73 18.40 -51.25
C ARG A 224 7.92 19.54 -52.24
N LEU A 225 8.68 20.58 -51.85
CA LEU A 225 9.03 21.68 -52.76
C LEU A 225 9.91 21.20 -53.91
N GLU A 226 10.82 20.27 -53.66
CA GLU A 226 11.69 19.68 -54.68
C GLU A 226 10.91 18.75 -55.65
N VAL A 227 10.00 17.91 -55.14
CA VAL A 227 9.08 17.10 -55.97
C VAL A 227 8.21 18.00 -56.85
N PHE A 228 7.69 19.12 -56.32
CA PHE A 228 6.95 20.10 -57.12
C PHE A 228 7.84 20.72 -58.22
N ARG A 229 9.09 21.10 -57.88
CA ARG A 229 10.07 21.62 -58.84
C ARG A 229 10.39 20.62 -59.97
N VAL A 230 10.56 19.35 -59.63
CA VAL A 230 10.82 18.26 -60.59
C VAL A 230 9.58 17.93 -61.42
N SER A 231 8.37 17.98 -60.84
CA SER A 231 7.12 17.79 -61.57
C SER A 231 6.95 18.84 -62.67
N ASN A 232 7.18 20.12 -62.37
CA ASN A 232 7.07 21.20 -63.35
C ASN A 232 8.08 21.01 -64.51
N LEU A 233 9.34 20.65 -64.22
CA LEU A 233 10.34 20.33 -65.24
C LEU A 233 9.98 19.08 -66.06
N SER A 234 9.30 18.09 -65.45
CA SER A 234 8.77 16.92 -66.15
C SER A 234 7.66 17.33 -67.13
N GLU A 235 6.79 18.26 -66.74
CA GLU A 235 5.73 18.80 -67.59
C GLU A 235 6.28 19.68 -68.72
N GLU A 236 7.24 20.56 -68.45
CA GLU A 236 7.98 21.33 -69.47
C GLU A 236 8.69 20.40 -70.48
N SER A 237 9.31 19.31 -70.01
CA SER A 237 9.94 18.31 -70.88
C SER A 237 8.90 17.53 -71.70
N LYS A 238 7.75 17.17 -71.13
CA LYS A 238 6.64 16.53 -71.88
C LYS A 238 6.06 17.47 -72.95
N GLN A 239 5.89 18.75 -72.63
CA GLN A 239 5.47 19.81 -73.54
C GLN A 239 6.43 19.88 -74.74
N GLN A 240 7.74 20.04 -74.50
CA GLN A 240 8.77 20.06 -75.55
C GLN A 240 8.80 18.78 -76.40
N ASN A 241 8.67 17.60 -75.78
CA ASN A 241 8.58 16.33 -76.52
C ASN A 241 7.32 16.23 -77.39
N SER A 242 6.19 16.81 -76.96
CA SER A 242 4.96 16.85 -77.76
C SER A 242 5.10 17.78 -78.97
N GLU A 243 5.72 18.96 -78.79
CA GLU A 243 5.99 19.93 -79.85
C GLU A 243 6.96 19.36 -80.90
N LEU A 244 8.04 18.70 -80.47
CA LEU A 244 8.97 18.00 -81.36
C LEU A 244 8.31 16.81 -82.08
N SER A 245 7.40 16.09 -81.42
CA SER A 245 6.61 15.03 -82.04
C SER A 245 5.67 15.57 -83.13
N GLU A 246 5.06 16.75 -82.92
CA GLU A 246 4.22 17.41 -83.91
C GLU A 246 5.03 17.94 -85.10
N GLN A 247 6.16 18.61 -84.86
CA GLN A 247 7.09 19.03 -85.92
C GLN A 247 7.55 17.85 -86.78
N LEU A 248 7.89 16.71 -86.16
CA LEU A 248 8.27 15.51 -86.90
C LEU A 248 7.10 14.93 -87.70
N LYS A 249 5.87 14.90 -87.16
CA LYS A 249 4.67 14.49 -87.91
C LYS A 249 4.44 15.37 -89.13
N LEU A 250 4.48 16.69 -88.98
CA LEU A 250 4.33 17.65 -90.07
C LEU A 250 5.39 17.41 -91.16
N SER A 251 6.66 17.29 -90.77
CA SER A 251 7.73 17.00 -91.75
C SER A 251 7.57 15.63 -92.43
N THR A 252 7.05 14.61 -91.75
CA THR A 252 6.72 13.33 -92.42
C THR A 252 5.55 13.43 -93.40
N GLN A 253 4.57 14.31 -93.14
CA GLN A 253 3.46 14.58 -94.06
C GLN A 253 3.94 15.37 -95.29
N GLU A 254 4.78 16.40 -95.10
CA GLU A 254 5.45 17.14 -96.18
C GLU A 254 6.28 16.21 -97.07
N ASN A 255 7.13 15.37 -96.47
CA ASN A 255 7.88 14.35 -97.20
C ASN A 255 6.97 13.32 -97.91
N GLY A 256 5.78 13.05 -97.38
CA GLY A 256 4.75 12.25 -98.04
C GLY A 256 4.19 12.93 -99.30
N ALA A 257 3.82 14.22 -99.19
CA ALA A 257 3.34 15.02 -100.31
C ALA A 257 4.40 15.14 -101.42
N MET A 258 5.64 15.50 -101.08
CA MET A 258 6.75 15.60 -102.03
C MET A 258 7.02 14.27 -102.78
N ARG A 259 6.81 13.12 -102.12
CA ARG A 259 6.91 11.80 -102.77
C ARG A 259 5.78 11.55 -103.76
N LEU A 260 4.55 11.97 -103.47
CA LEU A 260 3.41 11.85 -104.39
C LEU A 260 3.59 12.76 -105.62
N GLU A 261 4.12 13.97 -105.44
CA GLU A 261 4.46 14.88 -106.53
C GLU A 261 5.57 14.32 -107.44
N LEU A 262 6.65 13.80 -106.84
CA LEU A 262 7.71 13.10 -107.60
C LEU A 262 7.19 11.90 -108.38
N GLU A 263 6.20 11.19 -107.85
CA GLU A 263 5.60 10.02 -108.49
C GLU A 263 4.62 10.39 -109.63
N ASP A 264 3.95 11.54 -109.56
CA ASP A 264 3.20 12.09 -110.68
C ASP A 264 4.13 12.61 -111.79
N LEU A 265 5.22 13.28 -111.43
CA LEU A 265 6.27 13.72 -112.37
C LEU A 265 6.93 12.55 -113.11
N ARG A 266 7.17 11.42 -112.43
CA ARG A 266 7.67 10.18 -113.07
C ARG A 266 6.72 9.64 -114.13
N LYS A 267 5.42 9.56 -113.85
CA LYS A 267 4.42 9.08 -114.81
C LYS A 267 4.33 9.97 -116.04
N ARG A 268 4.47 11.29 -115.87
CA ARG A 268 4.56 12.25 -116.98
C ARG A 268 5.81 12.04 -117.83
N LEU A 269 6.95 11.69 -117.22
CA LEU A 269 8.19 11.34 -117.94
C LEU A 269 8.02 10.05 -118.76
N GLU A 270 7.50 8.99 -118.15
CA GLU A 270 7.29 7.68 -118.80
C GLU A 270 6.37 7.77 -120.03
N ILE A 271 5.33 8.61 -119.97
CA ILE A 271 4.46 8.92 -121.11
C ILE A 271 5.22 9.64 -122.23
N ALA A 272 6.15 10.55 -121.91
CA ALA A 272 6.96 11.26 -122.90
C ALA A 272 8.01 10.35 -123.56
N ASP A 273 8.65 9.46 -122.79
CA ASP A 273 9.59 8.47 -123.32
C ASP A 273 8.90 7.49 -124.29
N LEU A 274 7.66 7.07 -123.98
CA LEU A 274 6.84 6.25 -124.89
C LEU A 274 6.53 6.97 -126.22
N MET A 275 6.26 8.28 -126.20
CA MET A 275 6.07 9.08 -127.42
C MET A 275 7.36 9.14 -128.25
N LEU A 276 8.51 9.38 -127.62
CA LEU A 276 9.81 9.40 -128.31
C LEU A 276 10.13 8.05 -128.94
N GLN A 277 9.82 6.94 -128.26
CA GLN A 277 10.06 5.60 -128.78
C GLN A 277 9.23 5.30 -130.03
N GLN A 278 7.97 5.75 -130.10
CA GLN A 278 7.12 5.58 -131.28
C GLN A 278 7.70 6.28 -132.52
N CYS A 279 8.19 7.52 -132.37
CA CYS A 279 8.83 8.28 -133.44
C CYS A 279 10.09 7.61 -134.03
N SER A 280 10.76 6.72 -133.28
CA SER A 280 12.01 6.07 -133.72
C SER A 280 11.81 4.91 -134.72
N SER A 281 10.57 4.53 -135.04
CA SER A 281 10.23 3.24 -135.66
C SER A 281 9.77 3.26 -137.13
N GLN A 282 9.64 4.44 -137.78
CA GLN A 282 9.16 4.56 -139.16
C GLN A 282 9.88 5.67 -139.95
N SER A 283 10.56 5.30 -141.06
CA SER A 283 10.63 6.08 -142.32
C SER A 283 11.62 5.44 -143.32
N ASP A 284 11.26 5.44 -144.61
CA ASP A 284 12.17 5.11 -145.71
C ASP A 284 13.23 6.21 -145.91
N PRO A 285 14.47 5.90 -146.32
CA PRO A 285 15.58 6.86 -146.34
C PRO A 285 15.44 7.99 -147.38
N THR A 286 14.54 7.88 -148.35
CA THR A 286 14.25 8.95 -149.31
C THR A 286 13.28 9.97 -148.72
N SER A 287 12.22 9.48 -148.05
CA SER A 287 11.42 10.31 -147.14
C SER A 287 12.35 10.92 -146.11
N ALA A 288 13.16 10.12 -145.41
CA ALA A 288 14.05 10.59 -144.35
C ALA A 288 15.12 11.59 -144.84
N ASN A 289 15.57 11.60 -146.10
CA ASN A 289 16.50 12.63 -146.57
C ASN A 289 15.80 13.93 -146.97
N GLN A 290 14.64 13.89 -147.64
CA GLN A 290 13.83 15.10 -147.83
C GLN A 290 13.33 15.64 -146.47
N GLN A 291 12.97 14.74 -145.55
CA GLN A 291 12.52 15.03 -144.20
C GLN A 291 13.67 15.40 -143.26
N VAL A 292 14.92 15.00 -143.50
CA VAL A 292 16.11 15.51 -142.80
C VAL A 292 16.55 16.84 -143.36
N GLN A 293 16.41 17.11 -144.66
CA GLN A 293 16.66 18.45 -145.18
C GLN A 293 15.54 19.42 -144.77
N LEU A 294 14.28 18.98 -144.79
CA LEU A 294 13.17 19.68 -144.13
C LEU A 294 13.43 19.82 -142.63
N LEU A 295 13.86 18.79 -141.89
CA LEU A 295 14.23 18.92 -140.46
C LEU A 295 15.51 19.73 -140.23
N LEU A 296 16.34 20.01 -141.25
CA LEU A 296 17.51 20.90 -141.14
C LEU A 296 17.15 22.34 -141.46
N GLU A 297 16.23 22.56 -142.38
CA GLU A 297 15.66 23.88 -142.70
C GLU A 297 14.59 24.26 -141.67
N GLU A 298 13.84 23.31 -141.13
CA GLU A 298 12.94 23.40 -139.96
C GLU A 298 13.75 23.44 -138.67
N LYS A 299 14.90 22.75 -138.53
CA LYS A 299 15.85 23.02 -137.43
C LYS A 299 16.43 24.42 -137.56
N HIS A 300 16.80 24.89 -138.76
CA HIS A 300 17.34 26.23 -138.91
C HIS A 300 16.26 27.29 -138.68
N GLN A 301 15.02 27.06 -139.13
CA GLN A 301 13.86 27.87 -138.79
C GLN A 301 13.52 27.78 -137.31
N LEU A 302 13.63 26.62 -136.64
CA LEU A 302 13.43 26.46 -135.20
C LEU A 302 14.61 27.00 -134.39
N GLU A 303 15.82 27.07 -134.93
CA GLU A 303 16.98 27.71 -134.29
C GLU A 303 16.93 29.21 -134.45
N VAL A 304 16.49 29.73 -135.60
CA VAL A 304 16.20 31.15 -135.80
C VAL A 304 14.92 31.55 -135.06
N HIS A 305 13.91 30.69 -134.98
CA HIS A 305 12.69 30.90 -134.19
C HIS A 305 12.94 30.71 -132.70
N ASN A 306 13.90 29.86 -132.28
CA ASN A 306 14.39 29.80 -130.91
C ASN A 306 15.30 30.98 -130.61
N HIS A 307 16.10 31.47 -131.56
CA HIS A 307 16.82 32.74 -131.40
C HIS A 307 15.83 33.89 -131.29
N GLN A 308 14.75 33.92 -132.08
CA GLN A 308 13.64 34.88 -131.95
C GLN A 308 12.79 34.62 -130.70
N LEU A 309 12.71 33.40 -130.17
CA LEU A 309 12.08 33.10 -128.88
C LEU A 309 13.01 33.46 -127.71
N MET A 310 14.32 33.46 -127.90
CA MET A 310 15.33 33.86 -126.91
C MET A 310 15.59 35.35 -126.96
N GLU A 311 15.46 35.99 -128.12
CA GLU A 311 15.39 37.43 -128.32
C GLU A 311 14.03 37.96 -127.88
N SER A 312 12.91 37.26 -128.12
CA SER A 312 11.60 37.63 -127.58
C SER A 312 11.43 37.25 -126.11
N VAL A 313 12.11 36.23 -125.57
CA VAL A 313 12.20 36.02 -124.10
C VAL A 313 13.24 36.94 -123.48
N ALA A 314 14.27 37.39 -124.19
CA ALA A 314 15.15 38.46 -123.73
C ALA A 314 14.50 39.84 -123.85
N GLN A 315 13.60 40.05 -124.82
CA GLN A 315 12.71 41.21 -124.89
C GLN A 315 11.66 41.08 -123.81
N LEU A 316 10.84 40.05 -123.72
CA LEU A 316 9.90 39.82 -122.61
C LEU A 316 10.59 39.80 -121.23
N LYS A 317 11.89 39.50 -121.11
CA LYS A 317 12.68 39.72 -119.88
C LYS A 317 13.10 41.17 -119.71
N LYS A 318 13.64 41.86 -120.73
CA LYS A 318 13.92 43.31 -120.70
C LYS A 318 12.66 44.15 -120.58
N GLU A 319 11.52 43.67 -121.04
CA GLU A 319 10.19 44.26 -120.98
C GLU A 319 9.59 43.90 -119.63
N ARG A 320 9.70 42.67 -119.11
CA ARG A 320 9.42 42.37 -117.69
C ARG A 320 10.30 43.21 -116.77
N ASP A 321 11.56 43.44 -117.10
CA ASP A 321 12.51 44.19 -116.27
C ASP A 321 12.29 45.69 -116.41
N VAL A 322 11.98 46.20 -117.62
CA VAL A 322 11.46 47.55 -117.80
C VAL A 322 10.06 47.69 -117.21
N TYR A 323 9.23 46.64 -117.13
CA TYR A 323 7.94 46.62 -116.43
C TYR A 323 8.10 46.41 -114.93
N ALA A 324 9.22 45.89 -114.43
CA ALA A 324 9.50 45.71 -113.00
C ALA A 324 10.23 46.93 -112.45
N GLU A 325 11.14 47.51 -113.23
CA GLU A 325 11.63 48.88 -113.08
C GLU A 325 10.49 49.85 -113.25
N GLN A 326 9.56 49.70 -114.21
CA GLN A 326 8.35 50.53 -114.31
C GLN A 326 7.29 50.17 -113.27
N ILE A 327 7.23 48.99 -112.67
CA ILE A 327 6.38 48.74 -111.47
C ILE A 327 7.11 49.18 -110.19
N GLN A 328 8.42 49.41 -110.22
CA GLN A 328 9.21 50.06 -109.16
C GLN A 328 9.36 51.57 -109.37
N GLU A 329 9.13 52.09 -110.57
CA GLU A 329 9.22 53.51 -110.96
C GLU A 329 7.84 54.11 -111.15
N GLU A 330 6.83 53.36 -111.60
CA GLU A 330 5.45 53.53 -111.14
C GLU A 330 5.34 53.13 -109.67
N GLY A 331 6.18 52.25 -109.12
CA GLY A 331 6.18 51.96 -107.68
C GLY A 331 6.68 53.15 -106.86
N ARG A 332 7.73 53.83 -107.34
CA ARG A 332 8.23 55.11 -106.84
C ARG A 332 7.30 56.23 -107.24
N VAL A 333 6.77 56.32 -108.45
CA VAL A 333 5.76 57.33 -108.82
C VAL A 333 4.43 57.07 -108.13
N TRP A 334 4.07 55.87 -107.68
CA TRP A 334 2.91 55.58 -106.82
C TRP A 334 3.26 55.71 -105.34
N LYS A 335 4.52 55.59 -104.91
CA LYS A 335 4.97 55.98 -103.56
C LYS A 335 5.04 57.49 -103.45
N ASP A 336 5.67 58.17 -104.39
CA ASP A 336 5.75 59.62 -104.58
C ASP A 336 4.41 60.20 -105.00
N LYS A 337 3.48 59.44 -105.60
CA LYS A 337 2.06 59.83 -105.77
C LYS A 337 1.19 59.36 -104.63
N THR A 338 1.64 58.47 -103.76
CA THR A 338 1.04 58.27 -102.42
C THR A 338 1.61 59.28 -101.43
N GLU A 339 2.77 59.88 -101.68
CA GLU A 339 3.37 60.97 -100.90
C GLU A 339 2.98 62.32 -101.49
N GLN A 340 2.72 62.45 -102.78
CA GLN A 340 1.94 63.54 -103.37
C GLN A 340 0.44 63.32 -103.18
N LEU A 341 -0.08 62.14 -102.84
CA LEU A 341 -1.47 61.96 -102.37
C LEU A 341 -1.56 61.96 -100.85
N LEU A 342 -0.48 61.82 -100.09
CA LEU A 342 -0.41 62.06 -98.64
C LEU A 342 0.05 63.48 -98.34
N THR A 343 0.65 64.19 -99.32
CA THR A 343 0.79 65.65 -99.34
C THR A 343 -0.18 66.34 -100.31
N GLN A 344 -1.00 65.64 -101.09
CA GLN A 344 -2.33 66.15 -101.52
C GLN A 344 -3.41 65.75 -100.52
N VAL A 345 -3.23 64.77 -99.64
CA VAL A 345 -4.08 64.56 -98.44
C VAL A 345 -3.41 65.09 -97.18
N SER A 346 -2.26 65.77 -97.27
CA SER A 346 -1.85 66.82 -96.32
C SER A 346 -2.07 68.19 -96.93
N LEU A 347 -1.92 68.43 -98.24
CA LEU A 347 -2.47 69.65 -98.84
C LEU A 347 -4.00 69.63 -98.93
N VAL A 348 -4.70 68.49 -98.81
CA VAL A 348 -6.18 68.40 -98.65
C VAL A 348 -6.55 67.67 -97.34
N ALA A 349 -5.62 67.56 -96.39
CA ALA A 349 -5.95 67.64 -94.96
C ALA A 349 -5.60 69.01 -94.37
N GLU A 350 -4.76 69.81 -95.01
CA GLU A 350 -4.51 71.21 -94.69
C GLU A 350 -5.38 72.13 -95.58
N GLU A 351 -5.68 71.80 -96.84
CA GLU A 351 -6.91 72.23 -97.54
C GLU A 351 -8.10 71.31 -97.21
N ARG A 352 -8.10 70.69 -96.02
CA ARG A 352 -9.35 70.43 -95.30
C ARG A 352 -9.36 71.20 -93.99
N ASP A 353 -8.28 71.16 -93.23
CA ASP A 353 -8.15 71.90 -91.96
C ASP A 353 -8.12 73.44 -92.17
N ARG A 354 -8.02 73.93 -93.43
CA ARG A 354 -8.21 75.33 -93.87
C ARG A 354 -9.35 75.54 -94.91
N ASN A 355 -9.97 74.47 -95.44
CA ASN A 355 -10.92 74.53 -96.58
C ASN A 355 -12.06 73.50 -96.41
N ILE A 356 -13.32 73.85 -96.16
CA ILE A 356 -14.03 75.14 -96.14
C ILE A 356 -14.36 75.74 -97.52
N ASN A 357 -13.44 76.36 -98.27
CA ASN A 357 -13.84 77.45 -99.18
C ASN A 357 -13.97 77.16 -100.70
N ARG A 358 -13.35 76.10 -101.28
CA ARG A 358 -12.83 76.20 -102.68
C ARG A 358 -13.31 75.23 -103.79
N VAL A 359 -13.30 73.91 -103.60
CA VAL A 359 -13.07 72.97 -104.73
C VAL A 359 -14.36 72.45 -105.39
N GLN A 360 -14.48 72.52 -106.73
CA GLN A 360 -15.49 71.84 -107.58
C GLN A 360 -15.21 72.12 -109.08
N GLU A 361 -14.75 71.11 -109.85
CA GLU A 361 -14.26 71.25 -111.25
C GLU A 361 -14.64 70.06 -112.18
N LEU A 362 -14.32 70.12 -113.50
CA LEU A 362 -15.04 69.43 -114.61
C LEU A 362 -14.14 68.75 -115.69
N GLU A 363 -14.74 68.06 -116.67
CA GLU A 363 -14.10 67.16 -117.67
C GLU A 363 -14.89 67.10 -119.02
N SER A 364 -14.27 66.75 -120.17
CA SER A 364 -14.83 65.94 -121.31
C SER A 364 -13.91 65.87 -122.57
N HIS A 365 -13.92 64.73 -123.31
CA HIS A 365 -13.16 64.51 -124.58
C HIS A 365 -13.73 63.43 -125.54
N ILE A 366 -13.28 63.37 -126.83
CA ILE A 366 -13.79 62.45 -127.91
C ILE A 366 -12.69 61.99 -128.93
N THR A 367 -13.04 61.51 -130.15
CA THR A 367 -12.15 61.08 -131.28
C THR A 367 -12.92 60.22 -132.35
N GLU A 368 -12.23 59.62 -133.35
CA GLU A 368 -12.79 59.09 -134.63
C GLU A 368 -11.87 58.03 -135.32
N LEU A 369 -12.26 57.48 -136.49
CA LEU A 369 -11.84 56.17 -137.04
C LEU A 369 -11.13 56.20 -138.45
N LYS A 370 -11.03 55.05 -139.16
CA LYS A 370 -10.31 54.84 -140.46
C LYS A 370 -10.88 53.66 -141.28
N ASN A 371 -10.65 53.59 -142.61
CA ASN A 371 -11.10 52.43 -143.45
C ASN A 371 -10.23 52.09 -144.73
N ALA A 372 -10.77 51.29 -145.67
CA ALA A 372 -10.26 50.72 -146.95
C ALA A 372 -9.07 49.73 -146.94
N ALA A 373 -9.14 48.73 -147.85
CA ALA A 373 -8.13 47.69 -148.11
C ALA A 373 -7.79 46.80 -146.89
N ALA A 374 -6.60 46.17 -146.89
CA ALA A 374 -6.49 44.71 -146.95
C ALA A 374 -7.03 44.17 -148.30
N LEU A 375 -6.53 44.75 -149.39
CA LEU A 375 -6.66 44.21 -150.73
C LEU A 375 -5.30 43.66 -151.17
N LEU A 376 -5.31 42.40 -151.60
CA LEU A 376 -4.24 41.72 -152.34
C LEU A 376 -2.93 41.47 -151.57
N SER A 377 -2.96 40.48 -150.68
CA SER A 377 -1.78 39.69 -150.28
C SER A 377 -2.23 38.27 -149.92
N GLN A 378 -2.88 37.48 -150.80
CA GLN A 378 -2.61 37.24 -152.23
C GLN A 378 -1.13 36.91 -152.50
N GLU A 379 -0.89 35.84 -153.26
CA GLU A 379 0.42 35.49 -153.81
C GLU A 379 1.56 35.40 -152.79
N ARG A 380 1.66 34.24 -152.13
CA ARG A 380 2.70 33.22 -152.39
C ARG A 380 2.20 31.93 -151.70
N GLU A 381 1.86 30.88 -152.45
CA GLU A 381 2.77 29.83 -152.99
C GLU A 381 3.33 28.97 -151.84
N ALA A 382 3.08 27.66 -151.71
CA ALA A 382 3.06 26.51 -152.65
C ALA A 382 4.43 25.80 -152.76
N GLN A 383 4.38 24.50 -153.15
CA GLN A 383 5.50 23.58 -153.49
C GLN A 383 6.24 22.91 -152.29
N ASP A 384 6.62 21.61 -152.29
CA ASP A 384 6.32 20.46 -153.19
C ASP A 384 6.77 19.07 -152.59
N ASN A 385 5.93 18.01 -152.73
CA ASN A 385 6.18 16.55 -153.06
C ASN A 385 7.30 15.63 -152.40
N ALA A 386 7.31 14.25 -152.44
CA ALA A 386 6.33 13.11 -152.50
C ALA A 386 7.00 11.66 -152.59
N GLU A 387 6.24 10.55 -152.37
CA GLU A 387 6.51 9.05 -152.58
C GLU A 387 7.40 8.25 -151.56
N SER A 388 7.51 6.88 -151.46
CA SER A 388 7.16 5.66 -152.28
C SER A 388 6.88 4.35 -151.41
N GLN A 389 6.94 3.09 -151.93
CA GLN A 389 6.53 1.79 -151.24
C GLN A 389 7.18 0.42 -151.70
N SER A 390 6.83 -0.74 -151.04
CA SER A 390 7.26 -2.16 -151.35
C SER A 390 6.27 -3.31 -150.93
N SER A 391 6.56 -4.64 -151.15
CA SER A 391 5.64 -5.82 -150.86
C SER A 391 6.29 -7.26 -150.81
N GLY A 392 5.52 -8.38 -150.62
CA GLY A 392 5.98 -9.80 -150.42
C GLY A 392 5.03 -11.02 -150.76
N PRO A 393 5.35 -12.31 -150.40
CA PRO A 393 4.69 -13.58 -150.84
C PRO A 393 4.17 -14.53 -149.69
N SER A 394 3.82 -15.84 -149.82
CA SER A 394 2.82 -16.56 -150.67
C SER A 394 2.42 -17.95 -150.05
N GLU A 395 1.55 -18.74 -150.70
CA GLU A 395 0.49 -19.58 -150.07
C GLU A 395 0.86 -20.96 -149.47
N ARG A 396 1.94 -21.63 -149.91
CA ARG A 396 2.13 -23.09 -149.61
C ARG A 396 2.65 -23.41 -148.20
N GLU A 397 3.09 -22.40 -147.44
CA GLU A 397 3.50 -22.57 -146.04
C GLU A 397 2.29 -22.79 -145.11
N LEU A 398 1.12 -22.26 -145.48
CA LEU A 398 -0.09 -22.22 -144.64
C LEU A 398 -0.56 -23.61 -144.18
N ALA A 399 -0.57 -24.62 -145.06
CA ALA A 399 -1.10 -25.96 -144.71
C ALA A 399 -0.23 -26.74 -143.70
N LEU A 400 1.07 -26.40 -143.60
CA LEU A 400 1.94 -26.94 -142.54
C LEU A 400 1.86 -26.08 -141.27
N GLN A 401 1.66 -24.76 -141.43
CA GLN A 401 1.33 -23.86 -140.32
C GLN A 401 0.07 -24.34 -139.57
N GLU A 402 -1.00 -24.68 -140.28
CA GLU A 402 -2.29 -25.13 -139.70
C GLU A 402 -2.15 -26.37 -138.80
N ASN A 403 -1.42 -27.40 -139.24
CA ASN A 403 -1.27 -28.63 -138.45
C ASN A 403 -0.37 -28.42 -137.23
N LEU A 404 0.64 -27.55 -137.32
CA LEU A 404 1.41 -27.13 -136.16
C LEU A 404 0.55 -26.28 -135.20
N ASN A 405 -0.28 -25.37 -135.71
CA ASN A 405 -1.16 -24.53 -134.91
C ASN A 405 -2.15 -25.35 -134.06
N VAL A 406 -2.69 -26.46 -134.56
CA VAL A 406 -3.62 -27.31 -133.78
C VAL A 406 -2.93 -28.00 -132.60
N LEU A 407 -1.77 -28.63 -132.83
CA LEU A 407 -0.98 -29.26 -131.76
C LEU A 407 -0.40 -28.22 -130.77
N GLN A 408 -0.10 -27.02 -131.26
CA GLN A 408 0.27 -25.88 -130.44
C GLN A 408 -0.90 -25.46 -129.52
N GLN A 409 -2.12 -25.34 -130.06
CA GLN A 409 -3.34 -24.99 -129.31
C GLN A 409 -3.71 -26.03 -128.25
N GLU A 410 -3.63 -27.34 -128.54
CA GLU A 410 -3.90 -28.39 -127.53
C GLU A 410 -2.90 -28.33 -126.36
N LYS A 411 -1.62 -28.12 -126.67
CA LYS A 411 -0.55 -27.94 -125.67
C LYS A 411 -0.77 -26.66 -124.86
N GLU A 412 -1.17 -25.56 -125.49
CA GLU A 412 -1.44 -24.28 -124.84
C GLU A 412 -2.65 -24.39 -123.91
N ALA A 413 -3.75 -24.99 -124.35
CA ALA A 413 -4.94 -25.22 -123.51
C ALA A 413 -4.66 -26.11 -122.28
N LEU A 414 -3.88 -27.18 -122.42
CA LEU A 414 -3.49 -28.03 -121.29
C LEU A 414 -2.55 -27.30 -120.33
N ASN A 415 -1.63 -26.47 -120.84
CA ASN A 415 -0.77 -25.61 -120.04
C ASN A 415 -1.58 -24.51 -119.31
N GLU A 416 -2.58 -23.90 -119.94
CA GLU A 416 -3.50 -22.96 -119.28
C GLU A 416 -4.27 -23.62 -118.15
N GLN A 417 -4.76 -24.85 -118.34
CA GLN A 417 -5.46 -25.62 -117.31
C GLN A 417 -4.53 -25.94 -116.11
N TYR A 418 -3.28 -26.33 -116.38
CA TYR A 418 -2.28 -26.54 -115.33
C TYR A 418 -1.93 -25.23 -114.60
N GLN A 419 -1.77 -24.12 -115.33
CA GLN A 419 -1.55 -22.79 -114.74
C GLN A 419 -2.77 -22.27 -113.97
N ALA A 420 -4.00 -22.69 -114.30
CA ALA A 420 -5.19 -22.43 -113.49
C ALA A 420 -5.12 -23.20 -112.17
N GLN A 421 -4.85 -24.51 -112.22
CA GLN A 421 -4.70 -25.33 -111.01
C GLN A 421 -3.58 -24.84 -110.08
N LEU A 422 -2.46 -24.35 -110.63
CA LEU A 422 -1.40 -23.71 -109.83
C LEU A 422 -1.86 -22.37 -109.22
N ARG A 423 -2.65 -21.56 -109.93
CA ARG A 423 -3.24 -20.33 -109.39
C ARG A 423 -4.26 -20.61 -108.29
N ASP A 424 -5.05 -21.66 -108.41
CA ASP A 424 -6.05 -22.07 -107.42
C ASP A 424 -5.39 -22.66 -106.17
N ASN A 425 -4.40 -23.54 -106.36
CA ASN A 425 -3.60 -24.08 -105.25
C ASN A 425 -2.85 -22.95 -104.51
N GLY A 426 -2.22 -22.03 -105.26
CA GLY A 426 -1.58 -20.84 -104.71
C GLY A 426 -2.54 -19.78 -104.15
N GLN A 427 -3.85 -19.89 -104.35
CA GLN A 427 -4.87 -19.13 -103.59
C GLN A 427 -5.23 -19.85 -102.29
N LEU A 428 -5.44 -21.17 -102.35
CA LEU A 428 -5.71 -22.00 -101.17
C LEU A 428 -4.58 -21.93 -100.14
N SER A 429 -3.30 -22.00 -100.56
CA SER A 429 -2.17 -21.85 -99.64
C SER A 429 -2.10 -20.47 -98.97
N ARG A 430 -2.52 -19.40 -99.66
CA ARG A 430 -2.64 -18.06 -99.05
C ARG A 430 -3.77 -18.01 -98.04
N LEU A 431 -4.94 -18.54 -98.37
CA LEU A 431 -6.07 -18.66 -97.44
C LEU A 431 -5.72 -19.52 -96.22
N CYS A 432 -4.93 -20.59 -96.36
CA CYS A 432 -4.41 -21.35 -95.23
C CYS A 432 -3.50 -20.48 -94.33
N ALA A 433 -2.52 -19.78 -94.89
CA ALA A 433 -1.63 -18.89 -94.12
C ALA A 433 -2.37 -17.72 -93.45
N GLU A 434 -3.40 -17.17 -94.10
CA GLU A 434 -4.29 -16.15 -93.53
C GLU A 434 -5.14 -16.69 -92.37
N GLN A 435 -5.57 -17.96 -92.41
CA GLN A 435 -6.26 -18.60 -91.29
C GLN A 435 -5.30 -19.00 -90.16
N GLU A 436 -4.09 -19.48 -90.46
CA GLU A 436 -3.06 -19.81 -89.47
C GLU A 436 -2.60 -18.58 -88.69
N THR A 437 -2.33 -17.46 -89.38
CA THR A 437 -2.02 -16.18 -88.72
C THR A 437 -3.19 -15.67 -87.88
N ARG A 438 -4.43 -15.72 -88.41
CA ARG A 438 -5.64 -15.36 -87.64
C ARG A 438 -5.89 -16.25 -86.42
N LEU A 439 -5.57 -17.54 -86.50
CA LEU A 439 -5.65 -18.45 -85.35
C LEU A 439 -4.60 -18.09 -84.31
N GLY A 440 -3.34 -17.87 -84.69
CA GLY A 440 -2.29 -17.41 -83.78
C GLY A 440 -2.60 -16.05 -83.13
N GLU A 441 -3.24 -15.13 -83.84
CA GLU A 441 -3.75 -13.87 -83.27
C GLU A 441 -4.86 -14.10 -82.23
N LEU A 442 -5.78 -15.04 -82.47
CA LEU A 442 -6.85 -15.40 -81.54
C LEU A 442 -6.33 -16.16 -80.32
N GLU A 443 -5.39 -17.09 -80.50
CA GLU A 443 -4.71 -17.80 -79.42
C GLU A 443 -3.97 -16.80 -78.52
N ARG A 444 -3.19 -15.88 -79.10
CA ARG A 444 -2.52 -14.81 -78.35
C ARG A 444 -3.52 -13.88 -77.64
N GLN A 445 -4.68 -13.60 -78.23
CA GLN A 445 -5.75 -12.82 -77.57
C GLN A 445 -6.33 -13.56 -76.36
N VAL A 446 -6.58 -14.87 -76.47
CA VAL A 446 -7.04 -15.71 -75.36
C VAL A 446 -5.99 -15.82 -74.26
N GLU A 447 -4.71 -15.94 -74.60
CA GLU A 447 -3.61 -15.99 -73.64
C GLU A 447 -3.45 -14.67 -72.87
N ASN A 448 -3.51 -13.52 -73.56
CA ASN A 448 -3.55 -12.21 -72.87
C ASN A 448 -4.77 -12.11 -71.94
N GLN A 449 -5.96 -12.53 -72.40
CA GLN A 449 -7.18 -12.46 -71.58
C GLN A 449 -7.13 -13.40 -70.36
N ALA A 450 -6.45 -14.55 -70.48
CA ALA A 450 -6.19 -15.45 -69.37
C ALA A 450 -5.23 -14.83 -68.35
N GLN A 451 -4.12 -14.24 -68.82
CA GLN A 451 -3.19 -13.51 -67.95
C GLN A 451 -3.88 -12.34 -67.24
N GLU A 452 -4.59 -11.47 -67.97
CA GLU A 452 -5.35 -10.37 -67.36
C GLU A 452 -6.41 -10.87 -66.36
N ALA A 453 -7.01 -12.04 -66.57
CA ALA A 453 -7.97 -12.64 -65.65
C ALA A 453 -7.30 -13.21 -64.38
N GLU A 454 -6.05 -13.67 -64.48
CA GLU A 454 -5.25 -14.05 -63.32
C GLU A 454 -4.73 -12.83 -62.57
N ASP A 455 -4.23 -11.80 -63.26
CA ASP A 455 -3.80 -10.52 -62.66
C ASP A 455 -4.97 -9.86 -61.90
N ARG A 456 -6.17 -9.84 -62.51
CA ARG A 456 -7.41 -9.39 -61.85
C ARG A 456 -7.75 -10.23 -60.61
N ARG A 457 -7.46 -11.53 -60.61
CA ARG A 457 -7.69 -12.41 -59.46
C ARG A 457 -6.70 -12.08 -58.33
N ARG A 458 -5.40 -12.00 -58.64
CA ARG A 458 -4.34 -11.64 -57.69
C ARG A 458 -4.65 -10.29 -57.03
N MET A 459 -4.98 -9.26 -57.81
CA MET A 459 -5.40 -7.95 -57.28
C MET A 459 -6.65 -8.02 -56.39
N LEU A 460 -7.61 -8.90 -56.66
CA LEU A 460 -8.79 -9.09 -55.80
C LEU A 460 -8.46 -9.84 -54.50
N GLU A 461 -7.54 -10.79 -54.55
CA GLU A 461 -7.03 -11.53 -53.39
C GLU A 461 -6.19 -10.62 -52.48
N ASP A 462 -5.34 -9.77 -53.05
CA ASP A 462 -4.61 -8.71 -52.35
C ASP A 462 -5.56 -7.70 -51.69
N VAL A 463 -6.53 -7.15 -52.44
CA VAL A 463 -7.54 -6.23 -51.89
C VAL A 463 -8.40 -6.90 -50.81
N GLN A 464 -8.64 -8.21 -50.89
CA GLN A 464 -9.32 -8.96 -49.83
C GLN A 464 -8.44 -9.15 -48.58
N SER A 465 -7.13 -9.38 -48.76
CA SER A 465 -6.12 -9.46 -47.70
C SER A 465 -5.96 -8.11 -46.97
N ASP A 466 -5.81 -7.02 -47.73
CA ASP A 466 -5.76 -5.65 -47.22
C ASP A 466 -7.05 -5.29 -46.50
N LYS A 467 -8.22 -5.60 -47.09
CA LYS A 467 -9.51 -5.40 -46.41
C LYS A 467 -9.59 -6.15 -45.09
N ALA A 468 -9.07 -7.37 -44.99
CA ALA A 468 -9.02 -8.13 -43.74
C ALA A 468 -8.05 -7.49 -42.71
N THR A 469 -6.88 -7.05 -43.16
CA THR A 469 -5.85 -6.40 -42.33
C THR A 469 -6.31 -5.03 -41.83
N ILE A 470 -6.86 -4.19 -42.70
CA ILE A 470 -7.51 -2.92 -42.36
C ILE A 470 -8.69 -3.16 -41.42
N SER A 471 -9.52 -4.19 -41.63
CA SER A 471 -10.61 -4.51 -40.72
C SER A 471 -10.11 -4.86 -39.30
N ARG A 472 -9.02 -5.63 -39.18
CA ARG A 472 -8.36 -5.93 -37.90
C ARG A 472 -7.77 -4.66 -37.25
N ALA A 473 -7.12 -3.80 -38.03
CA ALA A 473 -6.59 -2.53 -37.55
C ALA A 473 -7.71 -1.56 -37.10
N LEU A 474 -8.84 -1.54 -37.79
CA LEU A 474 -10.01 -0.74 -37.44
C LEU A 474 -10.73 -1.27 -36.19
N THR A 475 -10.84 -2.58 -35.99
CA THR A 475 -11.38 -3.13 -34.74
C THR A 475 -10.44 -2.89 -33.56
N GLN A 476 -9.11 -3.03 -33.75
CA GLN A 476 -8.13 -2.65 -32.73
C GLN A 476 -8.22 -1.16 -32.36
N ASN A 477 -8.25 -0.26 -33.35
CA ASN A 477 -8.43 1.18 -33.12
C ASN A 477 -9.78 1.51 -32.47
N ARG A 478 -10.82 0.70 -32.70
CA ARG A 478 -12.10 0.82 -32.00
C ARG A 478 -11.95 0.42 -30.54
N THR A 479 -11.40 -0.77 -30.24
CA THR A 479 -11.16 -1.20 -28.85
C THR A 479 -10.23 -0.27 -28.08
N LEU A 480 -9.25 0.37 -28.72
CA LEU A 480 -8.39 1.38 -28.09
C LEU A 480 -9.14 2.68 -27.79
N LYS A 481 -10.10 3.09 -28.63
CA LYS A 481 -11.01 4.22 -28.35
C LYS A 481 -12.01 3.90 -27.25
N ASP A 482 -12.54 2.67 -27.24
CA ASP A 482 -13.46 2.20 -26.21
C ASP A 482 -12.73 2.14 -24.85
N GLN A 483 -11.51 1.59 -24.79
CA GLN A 483 -10.64 1.63 -23.60
C GLN A 483 -10.25 3.04 -23.17
N LEU A 484 -9.98 3.95 -24.12
CA LEU A 484 -9.71 5.36 -23.79
C LEU A 484 -10.95 6.05 -23.20
N ALA A 485 -12.15 5.73 -23.71
CA ALA A 485 -13.41 6.23 -23.16
C ALA A 485 -13.70 5.62 -21.78
N GLU A 486 -13.40 4.34 -21.54
CA GLU A 486 -13.47 3.71 -20.22
C GLU A 486 -12.52 4.38 -19.22
N LEU A 487 -11.27 4.65 -19.62
CA LEU A 487 -10.31 5.39 -18.80
C LEU A 487 -10.79 6.83 -18.52
N GLN A 488 -11.30 7.55 -19.52
CA GLN A 488 -11.86 8.90 -19.33
C GLN A 488 -13.07 8.88 -18.39
N ASN A 489 -13.99 7.92 -18.54
CA ASN A 489 -15.12 7.72 -17.64
C ASN A 489 -14.65 7.36 -16.22
N GLY A 490 -13.60 6.55 -16.09
CA GLY A 490 -12.95 6.23 -14.82
C GLY A 490 -12.34 7.46 -14.15
N PHE A 491 -11.61 8.30 -14.89
CA PHE A 491 -11.09 9.58 -14.39
C PHE A 491 -12.21 10.54 -13.97
N VAL A 492 -13.30 10.65 -14.74
CA VAL A 492 -14.45 11.49 -14.37
C VAL A 492 -15.13 10.98 -13.10
N LYS A 493 -15.38 9.66 -12.99
CA LYS A 493 -15.91 9.03 -11.77
C LYS A 493 -15.01 9.29 -10.57
N LEU A 494 -13.72 8.96 -10.65
CA LEU A 494 -12.75 9.20 -9.58
C LEU A 494 -12.63 10.69 -9.21
N THR A 495 -12.79 11.61 -10.18
CA THR A 495 -12.79 13.05 -9.91
C THR A 495 -14.04 13.49 -9.15
N ASN A 496 -15.21 12.97 -9.53
CA ASN A 496 -16.47 13.22 -8.83
C ASN A 496 -16.46 12.61 -7.42
N GLU A 497 -16.02 11.36 -7.29
CA GLU A 497 -15.86 10.66 -6.00
C GLU A 497 -14.86 11.41 -5.09
N ASN A 498 -13.74 11.89 -5.61
CA ASN A 498 -12.81 12.73 -4.84
C ASN A 498 -13.44 14.09 -4.45
N MET A 499 -14.27 14.69 -5.30
CA MET A 499 -14.99 15.93 -4.98
C MET A 499 -16.03 15.71 -3.88
N GLU A 500 -16.81 14.63 -3.97
CA GLU A 500 -17.81 14.23 -2.98
C GLU A 500 -17.15 13.89 -1.64
N LEU A 501 -16.09 13.07 -1.63
CA LEU A 501 -15.30 12.77 -0.43
C LEU A 501 -14.66 14.03 0.16
N THR A 502 -14.11 14.93 -0.66
CA THR A 502 -13.55 16.21 -0.20
C THR A 502 -14.63 17.09 0.43
N THR A 503 -15.82 17.13 -0.15
CA THR A 503 -16.97 17.89 0.36
C THR A 503 -17.46 17.30 1.68
N ALA A 504 -17.59 15.96 1.77
CA ALA A 504 -17.96 15.25 2.99
C ALA A 504 -16.94 15.48 4.12
N ILE A 505 -15.64 15.39 3.81
CA ILE A 505 -14.56 15.69 4.76
C ILE A 505 -14.62 17.15 5.23
N GLN A 506 -14.97 18.10 4.36
CA GLN A 506 -15.17 19.49 4.75
C GLN A 506 -16.39 19.66 5.68
N SER A 507 -17.54 19.05 5.37
CA SER A 507 -18.71 19.10 6.27
C SER A 507 -18.43 18.45 7.62
N GLU A 508 -17.74 17.30 7.66
CA GLU A 508 -17.33 16.66 8.91
C GLU A 508 -16.34 17.52 9.72
N GLN A 509 -15.42 18.22 9.04
CA GLN A 509 -14.56 19.21 9.72
C GLN A 509 -15.34 20.41 10.26
N HIS A 510 -16.44 20.81 9.62
CA HIS A 510 -17.33 21.86 10.14
C HIS A 510 -18.15 21.36 11.35
N VAL A 511 -18.72 20.15 11.28
CA VAL A 511 -19.41 19.51 12.42
C VAL A 511 -18.45 19.32 13.59
N LYS A 512 -17.22 18.86 13.36
CA LYS A 512 -16.18 18.72 14.40
C LYS A 512 -15.83 20.05 15.07
N LYS A 513 -15.76 21.16 14.32
CA LYS A 513 -15.54 22.51 14.88
C LYS A 513 -16.71 22.94 15.76
N GLU A 514 -17.95 22.70 15.32
CA GLU A 514 -19.17 23.02 16.07
C GLU A 514 -19.31 22.17 17.35
N LEU A 515 -18.97 20.87 17.28
CA LEU A 515 -18.92 20.00 18.47
C LEU A 515 -17.83 20.45 19.45
N ALA A 516 -16.64 20.84 18.97
CA ALA A 516 -15.58 21.39 19.81
C ALA A 516 -16.01 22.72 20.46
N ARG A 517 -16.72 23.57 19.73
CA ARG A 517 -17.31 24.82 20.25
C ARG A 517 -18.28 24.53 21.40
N ARG A 518 -19.22 23.60 21.20
CA ARG A 518 -20.20 23.18 22.22
C ARG A 518 -19.56 22.50 23.43
N MET A 519 -18.50 21.72 23.25
CA MET A 519 -17.74 21.18 24.39
C MET A 519 -17.02 22.27 25.18
N GLY A 520 -16.56 23.34 24.52
CA GLY A 520 -16.05 24.54 25.18
C GLY A 520 -17.12 25.25 26.00
N GLU A 521 -18.28 25.54 25.39
CA GLU A 521 -19.44 26.13 26.08
C GLU A 521 -19.85 25.31 27.31
N LEU A 522 -19.98 23.99 27.19
CA LEU A 522 -20.30 23.09 28.32
C LEU A 522 -19.19 23.02 29.38
N GLN A 523 -17.92 23.19 29.01
CA GLN A 523 -16.81 23.28 29.97
C GLN A 523 -16.82 24.60 30.73
N GLU A 524 -17.15 25.72 30.07
CA GLU A 524 -17.31 27.02 30.71
C GLU A 524 -18.53 27.04 31.63
N GLU A 525 -19.69 26.52 31.21
CA GLU A 525 -20.87 26.34 32.07
C GLU A 525 -20.55 25.48 33.31
N LEU A 526 -19.86 24.34 33.12
CA LEU A 526 -19.47 23.46 34.22
C LEU A 526 -18.40 24.08 35.14
N HIS A 527 -17.56 24.99 34.63
CA HIS A 527 -16.66 25.80 35.45
C HIS A 527 -17.42 26.85 36.27
N ASN A 528 -18.33 27.59 35.64
CA ASN A 528 -19.17 28.60 36.29
C ASN A 528 -20.05 27.98 37.40
N VAL A 529 -20.62 26.79 37.18
CA VAL A 529 -21.37 26.05 38.21
C VAL A 529 -20.45 25.59 39.35
N LYS A 530 -19.22 25.15 39.07
CA LYS A 530 -18.23 24.83 40.12
C LYS A 530 -17.85 26.05 40.95
N GLU A 531 -17.65 27.21 40.33
CA GLU A 531 -17.35 28.46 41.05
C GLU A 531 -18.54 28.88 41.95
N GLN A 532 -19.77 28.79 41.46
CA GLN A 532 -20.98 29.00 42.26
C GLN A 532 -21.08 28.01 43.44
N VAL A 533 -20.74 26.73 43.24
CA VAL A 533 -20.70 25.73 44.32
C VAL A 533 -19.59 26.04 45.33
N CYS A 534 -18.42 26.52 44.90
CA CYS A 534 -17.36 26.98 45.82
C CYS A 534 -17.80 28.20 46.65
N LEU A 535 -18.50 29.16 46.04
CA LEU A 535 -19.08 30.31 46.75
C LEU A 535 -20.15 29.87 47.77
N LEU A 536 -21.02 28.93 47.41
CA LEU A 536 -22.01 28.35 48.32
C LEU A 536 -21.35 27.54 49.46
N SER A 537 -20.24 26.84 49.18
CA SER A 537 -19.45 26.15 50.20
C SER A 537 -18.85 27.12 51.21
N GLY A 538 -18.27 28.24 50.75
CA GLY A 538 -17.76 29.30 51.64
C GLY A 538 -18.85 29.94 52.51
N LEU A 539 -20.07 30.09 51.97
CA LEU A 539 -21.23 30.55 52.74
C LEU A 539 -21.73 29.50 53.75
N MET A 540 -21.62 28.20 53.44
CA MET A 540 -21.88 27.13 54.40
C MET A 540 -20.84 27.12 55.53
N GLU A 541 -19.55 27.27 55.24
CA GLU A 541 -18.49 27.38 56.25
C GLU A 541 -18.72 28.58 57.18
N GLN A 542 -19.09 29.75 56.64
CA GLN A 542 -19.44 30.93 57.44
C GLN A 542 -20.67 30.68 58.33
N ARG A 543 -21.74 30.04 57.79
CA ARG A 543 -22.91 29.64 58.57
C ARG A 543 -22.51 28.71 59.72
N ASP A 544 -21.68 27.72 59.46
CA ASP A 544 -21.33 26.69 60.44
C ASP A 544 -20.38 27.22 61.52
N GLN A 545 -19.52 28.20 61.20
CA GLN A 545 -18.77 28.99 62.20
C GLN A 545 -19.70 29.79 63.11
N VAL A 546 -20.74 30.44 62.56
CA VAL A 546 -21.74 31.17 63.37
C VAL A 546 -22.55 30.21 64.25
N VAL A 547 -22.94 29.03 63.74
CA VAL A 547 -23.61 27.99 64.53
C VAL A 547 -22.71 27.49 65.67
N ALA A 548 -21.42 27.24 65.41
CA ALA A 548 -20.47 26.81 66.44
C ALA A 548 -20.29 27.87 67.54
N HIS A 549 -20.22 29.17 67.19
CA HIS A 549 -20.18 30.25 68.18
C HIS A 549 -21.48 30.36 69.01
N LEU A 550 -22.64 30.16 68.38
CA LEU A 550 -23.93 30.12 69.10
C LEU A 550 -24.03 28.91 70.05
N GLN A 551 -23.49 27.75 69.67
CA GLN A 551 -23.39 26.56 70.53
C GLN A 551 -22.43 26.78 71.71
N GLN A 552 -21.28 27.42 71.49
CA GLN A 552 -20.37 27.81 72.58
C GLN A 552 -21.05 28.75 73.57
N TYR A 553 -21.82 29.73 73.07
CA TYR A 553 -22.52 30.70 73.91
C TYR A 553 -23.68 30.08 74.70
N SER A 554 -24.43 29.13 74.11
CA SER A 554 -25.49 28.41 74.81
C SER A 554 -24.95 27.44 75.87
N ALA A 555 -23.86 26.73 75.59
CA ALA A 555 -23.16 25.89 76.57
C ALA A 555 -22.62 26.71 77.75
N GLY A 556 -22.02 27.89 77.48
CA GLY A 556 -21.58 28.82 78.52
C GLY A 556 -22.72 29.29 79.42
N TYR A 557 -23.88 29.63 78.85
CA TYR A 557 -25.08 29.95 79.64
C TYR A 557 -25.61 28.77 80.46
N GLN A 558 -25.55 27.53 79.96
CA GLN A 558 -25.96 26.35 80.73
C GLN A 558 -25.03 26.10 81.92
N SER A 559 -23.71 26.27 81.76
CA SER A 559 -22.74 26.21 82.87
C SER A 559 -23.03 27.30 83.92
N LEU A 560 -23.25 28.54 83.50
CA LEU A 560 -23.56 29.64 84.42
C LEU A 560 -24.90 29.43 85.16
N ALA A 561 -25.88 28.80 84.51
CA ALA A 561 -27.16 28.44 85.12
C ALA A 561 -26.99 27.35 86.19
N SER A 562 -26.21 26.30 85.91
CA SER A 562 -25.96 25.22 86.87
C SER A 562 -25.11 25.69 88.06
N GLU A 563 -24.10 26.54 87.85
CA GLU A 563 -23.36 27.20 88.94
C GLU A 563 -24.28 28.03 89.84
N ARG A 564 -25.19 28.82 89.25
CA ARG A 564 -26.18 29.62 89.99
C ARG A 564 -27.13 28.74 90.80
N GLU A 565 -27.56 27.60 90.24
CA GLU A 565 -28.40 26.63 90.96
C GLU A 565 -27.63 25.93 92.08
N GLN A 566 -26.36 25.60 91.88
CA GLN A 566 -25.50 25.03 92.91
C GLN A 566 -25.25 26.02 94.07
N LEU A 567 -24.99 27.30 93.77
CA LEU A 567 -24.93 28.38 94.75
C LEU A 567 -26.24 28.55 95.52
N HIS A 568 -27.39 28.42 94.85
CA HIS A 568 -28.70 28.50 95.52
C HIS A 568 -28.93 27.32 96.49
N HIS A 569 -28.50 26.10 96.13
CA HIS A 569 -28.52 24.95 97.04
C HIS A 569 -27.59 25.15 98.24
N GLN A 570 -26.38 25.69 98.05
CA GLN A 570 -25.46 26.02 99.14
C GLN A 570 -26.05 27.07 100.10
N TYR A 571 -26.65 28.14 99.55
CA TYR A 571 -27.33 29.17 100.33
C TYR A 571 -28.50 28.59 101.15
N LEU A 572 -29.31 27.72 100.54
CA LEU A 572 -30.42 27.05 101.24
C LEU A 572 -29.92 26.15 102.39
N GLN A 573 -28.85 25.39 102.18
CA GLN A 573 -28.21 24.60 103.24
C GLN A 573 -27.65 25.50 104.36
N GLN A 574 -27.07 26.65 104.02
CA GLN A 574 -26.58 27.62 105.00
C GLN A 574 -27.71 28.24 105.82
N SER A 575 -28.87 28.54 105.21
CA SER A 575 -30.07 28.98 105.92
C SER A 575 -30.56 27.89 106.89
N GLN A 576 -30.67 26.63 106.43
CA GLN A 576 -31.07 25.50 107.29
C GLN A 576 -30.08 25.20 108.43
N LEU A 577 -28.81 25.60 108.31
CA LEU A 577 -27.83 25.57 109.40
C LEU A 577 -28.03 26.74 110.37
N MET A 578 -28.27 27.95 109.86
CA MET A 578 -28.62 29.12 110.66
C MET A 578 -29.91 28.92 111.48
N ASP A 579 -30.97 28.40 110.86
CA ASP A 579 -32.27 28.16 111.52
C ASP A 579 -32.13 27.13 112.65
N ARG A 580 -31.34 26.07 112.44
CA ARG A 580 -30.98 25.11 113.50
C ARG A 580 -30.18 25.75 114.62
N LEU A 581 -29.18 26.57 114.30
CA LEU A 581 -28.35 27.26 115.29
C LEU A 581 -29.16 28.28 116.12
N GLN A 582 -30.12 28.98 115.50
CA GLN A 582 -31.08 29.82 116.21
C GLN A 582 -32.04 29.00 117.09
N HIS A 583 -32.48 27.83 116.63
CA HIS A 583 -33.29 26.92 117.45
C HIS A 583 -32.50 26.44 118.68
N ASP A 584 -31.28 25.96 118.50
CA ASP A 584 -30.32 25.60 119.55
C ASP A 584 -30.10 26.76 120.54
N GLU A 585 -29.88 27.99 120.07
CA GLU A 585 -29.77 29.16 120.93
C GLU A 585 -31.05 29.42 121.72
N SER A 586 -32.22 29.35 121.07
CA SER A 586 -33.51 29.56 121.74
C SER A 586 -33.77 28.49 122.81
N GLN A 587 -33.42 27.23 122.54
CA GLN A 587 -33.53 26.12 123.47
C GLN A 587 -32.58 26.31 124.66
N ARG A 588 -31.33 26.72 124.43
CA ARG A 588 -30.37 27.06 125.49
C ARG A 588 -30.85 28.23 126.35
N ARG A 589 -31.45 29.28 125.75
CA ARG A 589 -32.05 30.42 126.48
C ARG A 589 -33.23 29.96 127.35
N VAL A 590 -34.15 29.16 126.81
CA VAL A 590 -35.28 28.59 127.59
C VAL A 590 -34.78 27.67 128.71
N GLN A 591 -33.75 26.85 128.46
CA GLN A 591 -33.18 25.97 129.49
C GLN A 591 -32.46 26.75 130.59
N LEU A 592 -31.77 27.84 130.25
CA LEU A 592 -31.23 28.81 131.22
C LEU A 592 -32.36 29.47 132.01
N GLU A 593 -33.45 29.91 131.37
CA GLU A 593 -34.61 30.51 132.05
C GLU A 593 -35.33 29.53 132.99
N ILE A 594 -35.45 28.25 132.62
CA ILE A 594 -35.94 27.18 133.50
C ILE A 594 -35.00 27.02 134.70
N SER A 595 -33.68 26.98 134.49
CA SER A 595 -32.70 26.86 135.58
C SER A 595 -32.74 28.07 136.51
N HIS A 596 -32.92 29.29 135.98
CA HIS A 596 -33.06 30.52 136.75
C HIS A 596 -34.36 30.52 137.57
N ASN A 597 -35.48 30.07 137.00
CA ASN A 597 -36.75 29.91 137.72
C ASN A 597 -36.68 28.80 138.80
N GLN A 598 -35.90 27.74 138.60
CA GLN A 598 -35.63 26.74 139.64
C GLN A 598 -34.75 27.33 140.76
N LEU A 599 -33.69 28.06 140.41
CA LEU A 599 -32.83 28.76 141.37
C LEU A 599 -33.63 29.77 142.20
N LYS A 600 -34.52 30.53 141.54
CA LYS A 600 -35.42 31.48 142.19
C LYS A 600 -36.38 30.78 143.15
N LYS A 601 -37.03 29.68 142.75
CA LYS A 601 -37.89 28.89 143.66
C LYS A 601 -37.14 28.31 144.86
N ALA A 602 -35.86 27.96 144.70
CA ALA A 602 -35.00 27.52 145.79
C ALA A 602 -34.59 28.70 146.70
N GLN A 603 -34.41 29.89 146.14
CA GLN A 603 -34.17 31.11 146.90
C GLN A 603 -35.44 31.57 147.65
N ASP A 604 -36.62 31.53 147.03
CA ASP A 604 -37.91 31.78 147.69
C ASP A 604 -38.15 30.79 148.86
N HIS A 605 -37.69 29.53 148.73
CA HIS A 605 -37.67 28.54 149.82
C HIS A 605 -36.65 28.87 150.91
N LEU A 606 -35.45 29.33 150.56
CA LEU A 606 -34.47 29.82 151.54
C LEU A 606 -35.01 31.03 152.30
N ASP A 607 -35.64 31.98 151.61
CA ASP A 607 -36.25 33.16 152.23
C ASP A 607 -37.50 32.81 153.06
N GLN A 608 -38.16 31.68 152.79
CA GLN A 608 -39.16 31.10 153.70
C GLN A 608 -38.49 30.48 154.93
N LEU A 609 -37.49 29.62 154.76
CA LEU A 609 -36.74 29.00 155.87
C LEU A 609 -36.03 30.03 156.76
N VAL A 610 -35.64 31.18 156.21
CA VAL A 610 -35.12 32.35 156.96
C VAL A 610 -36.22 33.00 157.79
N ARG A 611 -37.40 33.24 157.22
CA ARG A 611 -38.56 33.78 157.98
C ARG A 611 -39.04 32.81 159.06
N ASP A 612 -39.05 31.51 158.79
CA ASP A 612 -39.34 30.46 159.77
C ASP A 612 -38.26 30.47 160.89
N ASN A 613 -36.99 30.68 160.53
CA ASN A 613 -35.89 30.89 161.48
C ASN A 613 -36.07 32.16 162.33
N GLU A 614 -36.61 33.23 161.76
CA GLU A 614 -36.89 34.48 162.47
C GLU A 614 -38.09 34.36 163.41
N GLN A 615 -39.11 33.57 163.05
CA GLN A 615 -40.18 33.19 163.97
C GLN A 615 -39.65 32.33 165.13
N LEU A 616 -38.86 31.28 164.87
CA LEU A 616 -38.23 30.48 165.92
C LEU A 616 -37.30 31.32 166.82
N LYS A 617 -36.58 32.30 166.25
CA LYS A 617 -35.80 33.28 167.02
C LYS A 617 -36.67 34.24 167.83
N ALA A 618 -37.88 34.57 167.37
CA ALA A 618 -38.83 35.39 168.14
C ALA A 618 -39.40 34.61 169.34
N GLU A 619 -39.79 33.35 169.14
CA GLU A 619 -40.25 32.45 170.20
C GLU A 619 -39.16 32.22 171.28
N VAL A 620 -37.91 31.99 170.86
CA VAL A 620 -36.74 31.92 171.78
C VAL A 620 -36.48 33.24 172.50
N LYS A 621 -36.84 34.39 171.90
CA LYS A 621 -36.62 35.73 172.46
C LYS A 621 -37.69 36.17 173.45
N GLU A 622 -38.87 35.56 173.44
CA GLU A 622 -39.91 35.79 174.45
C GLU A 622 -39.60 35.08 175.78
N LEU A 623 -38.87 33.95 175.73
CA LEU A 623 -38.46 33.17 176.91
C LEU A 623 -37.20 33.71 177.64
N LEU A 624 -36.53 34.75 177.13
CA LEU A 624 -35.30 35.32 177.71
C LEU A 624 -35.49 36.79 178.11
N SER A 625 -36.28 36.99 179.16
CA SER A 625 -36.52 38.29 179.77
C SER A 625 -35.26 38.88 180.45
N SER A 626 -35.16 40.22 180.40
CA SER A 626 -34.22 41.11 181.15
C SER A 626 -32.78 41.29 180.62
N SER A 627 -32.35 42.56 180.64
CA SER A 627 -30.96 43.08 180.63
C SER A 627 -29.94 42.69 179.53
N VAL A 628 -30.00 43.44 178.42
CA VAL A 628 -28.94 44.38 177.96
C VAL A 628 -27.46 43.93 178.04
N LEU A 629 -26.86 43.70 176.85
CA LEU A 629 -25.58 44.23 176.30
C LEU A 629 -25.34 43.49 174.95
N ALA A 630 -25.43 44.05 173.74
CA ALA A 630 -24.80 45.23 173.10
C ALA A 630 -23.48 44.92 172.35
N THR A 631 -23.48 45.21 171.03
CA THR A 631 -22.33 45.37 170.09
C THR A 631 -21.44 44.13 169.78
N SER A 632 -21.17 43.69 168.53
CA SER A 632 -20.54 44.37 167.35
C SER A 632 -18.99 44.35 167.42
N PRO A 633 -18.16 44.41 166.34
CA PRO A 633 -18.33 44.15 164.89
C PRO A 633 -17.13 43.35 164.27
N ARG A 634 -16.89 43.48 162.94
CA ARG A 634 -15.60 43.37 162.20
C ARG A 634 -15.01 41.97 161.92
N ASP A 635 -14.19 41.75 160.88
CA ASP A 635 -13.81 42.55 159.68
C ASP A 635 -13.52 41.55 158.53
N GLN A 636 -13.72 41.88 157.25
CA GLN A 636 -12.72 42.44 156.32
C GLN A 636 -11.29 41.84 156.49
N GLY A 637 -10.63 41.24 155.49
CA GLY A 637 -10.89 41.17 154.05
C GLY A 637 -9.77 41.88 153.28
N MET A 638 -8.83 41.12 152.71
CA MET A 638 -7.66 41.60 151.94
C MET A 638 -7.29 40.54 150.88
N ILE A 639 -7.17 40.90 149.59
CA ILE A 639 -5.91 41.15 148.83
C ILE A 639 -5.04 39.88 148.67
N LEU A 640 -4.46 39.56 147.50
CA LEU A 640 -4.61 40.00 146.09
C LEU A 640 -3.63 39.14 145.27
N PHE A 641 -3.99 38.66 144.07
CA PHE A 641 -3.10 38.71 142.89
C PHE A 641 -3.88 38.45 141.60
N HIS A 642 -3.56 39.20 140.54
CA HIS A 642 -4.31 39.21 139.28
C HIS A 642 -3.34 39.47 138.11
N ILE A 643 -3.19 38.49 137.22
CA ILE A 643 -2.35 38.54 136.00
C ILE A 643 -3.12 37.73 134.93
N THR A 644 -3.89 38.30 133.98
CA THR A 644 -3.53 38.99 132.70
C THR A 644 -2.55 38.21 131.81
N LEU A 645 -2.75 37.94 130.50
CA LEU A 645 -3.92 37.96 129.57
C LEU A 645 -3.83 36.64 128.72
N ILE A 646 -4.10 36.42 127.42
CA ILE A 646 -4.48 37.19 126.20
C ILE A 646 -5.07 36.22 125.13
N PRO A 647 -6.00 36.62 124.23
CA PRO A 647 -6.48 35.76 123.12
C PRO A 647 -5.58 35.84 121.86
N PRO A 648 -5.80 34.99 120.85
CA PRO A 648 -6.48 35.49 119.64
C PRO A 648 -7.42 34.48 118.91
N HIS A 649 -7.97 34.90 117.76
CA HIS A 649 -8.96 34.20 116.92
C HIS A 649 -8.41 33.07 116.02
N PRO A 650 -9.28 32.20 115.46
CA PRO A 650 -8.91 31.13 114.53
C PRO A 650 -8.94 31.56 113.04
N TRP A 651 -8.05 31.00 112.22
CA TRP A 651 -8.18 30.98 110.76
C TRP A 651 -7.57 29.71 110.13
N ILE A 652 -8.31 29.16 109.14
CA ILE A 652 -7.87 28.39 107.96
C ILE A 652 -6.72 27.36 108.14
N PRO A 653 -7.02 26.04 108.15
CA PRO A 653 -6.01 25.01 107.91
C PRO A 653 -5.68 24.89 106.41
N LEU A 654 -4.40 24.75 106.05
CA LEU A 654 -3.98 24.52 104.66
C LEU A 654 -2.95 23.39 104.57
N THR A 655 -3.29 22.32 103.82
CA THR A 655 -2.41 21.19 103.40
C THR A 655 -1.80 20.34 104.54
N PHE A 656 -1.79 19.01 104.47
CA PHE A 656 -1.04 18.24 103.47
C PHE A 656 -1.67 16.86 103.13
N LEU A 657 -1.67 16.56 101.82
CA LEU A 657 -1.67 15.26 101.14
C LEU A 657 -2.40 14.02 101.73
N SER A 658 -3.34 13.48 100.93
CA SER A 658 -3.46 12.03 100.68
C SER A 658 -4.08 11.79 99.29
N PRO A 659 -3.70 10.73 98.54
CA PRO A 659 -4.13 10.51 97.16
C PRO A 659 -5.39 9.63 97.06
N LEU A 660 -6.38 10.04 96.25
CA LEU A 660 -7.53 9.18 95.87
C LEU A 660 -8.35 9.67 94.66
N SER A 661 -8.24 10.93 94.22
CA SER A 661 -9.09 11.49 93.15
C SER A 661 -8.80 10.97 91.73
N VAL A 662 -7.55 10.59 91.44
CA VAL A 662 -7.08 10.23 90.08
C VAL A 662 -7.49 8.80 89.67
N GLU A 663 -8.08 8.04 90.58
CA GLU A 663 -8.56 6.68 90.28
C GLU A 663 -10.04 6.70 89.91
N ALA A 664 -10.85 7.56 90.57
CA ALA A 664 -12.24 7.81 90.20
C ALA A 664 -12.37 8.33 88.75
N GLU A 665 -11.62 9.37 88.37
CA GLU A 665 -11.64 9.90 87.01
C GLU A 665 -11.18 8.87 85.96
N ARG A 666 -10.23 7.99 86.34
CA ARG A 666 -9.74 6.91 85.47
C ARG A 666 -10.79 5.82 85.27
N ASP A 667 -11.55 5.49 86.30
CA ASP A 667 -12.60 4.46 86.24
C ASP A 667 -13.91 4.99 85.63
N ASP A 668 -14.21 6.28 85.79
CA ASP A 668 -15.32 6.93 85.09
C ASP A 668 -15.01 7.07 83.57
N ALA A 669 -13.78 7.45 83.20
CA ALA A 669 -13.33 7.43 81.81
C ALA A 669 -13.32 6.01 81.20
N ARG A 670 -12.93 4.99 81.99
CA ARG A 670 -13.06 3.58 81.57
C ARG A 670 -14.51 3.19 81.32
N ARG A 671 -15.43 3.55 82.22
CA ARG A 671 -16.87 3.28 82.04
C ARG A 671 -17.42 3.98 80.79
N GLN A 672 -17.02 5.22 80.50
CA GLN A 672 -17.40 5.91 79.26
C GLN A 672 -16.89 5.17 78.00
N PHE A 673 -15.61 4.77 77.96
CA PHE A 673 -15.08 3.96 76.85
C PHE A 673 -15.73 2.58 76.74
N GLU A 674 -16.09 1.94 77.85
CA GLU A 674 -16.81 0.66 77.87
C GLU A 674 -18.26 0.81 77.38
N GLU A 675 -18.94 1.93 77.67
CA GLU A 675 -20.27 2.22 77.15
C GLU A 675 -20.27 2.61 75.67
N GLU A 676 -19.32 3.41 75.19
CA GLU A 676 -19.14 3.67 73.76
C GLU A 676 -18.79 2.38 73.00
N HIS A 677 -17.87 1.56 73.53
CA HIS A 677 -17.55 0.27 72.94
C HIS A 677 -18.76 -0.69 72.94
N ARG A 678 -19.59 -0.68 73.98
CA ARG A 678 -20.87 -1.44 74.02
C ARG A 678 -21.83 -0.95 72.93
N LEU A 679 -21.96 0.37 72.72
CA LEU A 679 -22.81 0.95 71.67
C LEU A 679 -22.28 0.62 70.27
N LEU A 680 -20.96 0.69 70.05
CA LEU A 680 -20.33 0.37 68.77
C LEU A 680 -20.44 -1.13 68.45
N VAL A 681 -20.29 -2.00 69.45
CA VAL A 681 -20.58 -3.44 69.34
C VAL A 681 -22.06 -3.70 69.05
N ALA A 682 -23.00 -2.98 69.68
CA ALA A 682 -24.43 -3.10 69.40
C ALA A 682 -24.79 -2.67 67.96
N ALA A 683 -24.25 -1.55 67.49
CA ALA A 683 -24.40 -1.10 66.10
C ALA A 683 -23.80 -2.11 65.11
N ARG A 684 -22.62 -2.66 65.40
CA ARG A 684 -21.98 -3.72 64.59
C ARG A 684 -22.79 -5.02 64.59
N GLN A 685 -23.50 -5.35 65.68
CA GLN A 685 -24.44 -6.47 65.74
C GLN A 685 -25.72 -6.20 64.94
N GLN A 686 -26.23 -4.97 64.91
CA GLN A 686 -27.36 -4.59 64.05
C GLN A 686 -26.99 -4.69 62.56
N VAL A 687 -25.80 -4.21 62.16
CA VAL A 687 -25.30 -4.37 60.78
C VAL A 687 -25.10 -5.85 60.42
N ALA A 688 -24.55 -6.66 61.34
CA ALA A 688 -24.43 -8.11 61.14
C ALA A 688 -25.78 -8.84 61.11
N ALA A 689 -26.82 -8.30 61.74
CA ALA A 689 -28.19 -8.82 61.64
C ALA A 689 -28.84 -8.45 60.31
N ALA A 690 -28.62 -7.22 59.80
CA ALA A 690 -29.09 -6.77 58.49
C ALA A 690 -28.50 -7.62 57.35
N LEU A 691 -27.17 -7.82 57.35
CA LEU A 691 -26.49 -8.66 56.36
C LEU A 691 -26.98 -10.13 56.36
N ARG A 692 -27.39 -10.66 57.53
CA ARG A 692 -27.99 -11.99 57.64
C ARG A 692 -29.43 -12.10 57.12
N ILE A 693 -30.11 -10.98 56.86
CA ILE A 693 -31.44 -10.95 56.26
C ILE A 693 -31.34 -10.97 54.73
N GLU A 694 -30.31 -10.35 54.14
CA GLU A 694 -30.05 -10.42 52.70
C GLU A 694 -29.64 -11.84 52.25
N ASP A 695 -28.83 -12.54 53.04
CA ASP A 695 -28.32 -13.89 52.76
C ASP A 695 -29.40 -15.01 52.78
N GLN A 696 -30.66 -14.72 53.09
CA GLN A 696 -31.72 -15.73 53.30
C GLN A 696 -32.98 -15.60 52.40
N GLN A 697 -32.94 -14.82 51.31
CA GLN A 697 -34.05 -14.79 50.34
C GLN A 697 -33.71 -15.51 49.01
N PRO A 698 -34.16 -16.77 48.81
CA PRO A 698 -34.05 -17.45 47.53
C PRO A 698 -35.06 -16.92 46.50
N LYS A 699 -34.66 -16.92 45.23
CA LYS A 699 -35.47 -16.47 44.08
C LYS A 699 -36.80 -17.23 43.99
N CYS A 700 -37.95 -16.53 44.04
CA CYS A 700 -39.17 -17.01 43.39
C CYS A 700 -40.20 -15.90 43.12
N ILE A 701 -40.87 -15.99 41.98
CA ILE A 701 -42.08 -15.24 41.57
C ILE A 701 -43.02 -16.34 41.05
N PRO A 702 -44.24 -16.54 41.60
CA PRO A 702 -45.41 -15.93 40.93
C PRO A 702 -46.67 -15.64 41.77
N ASN A 703 -47.45 -14.67 41.25
CA ASN A 703 -48.92 -14.56 41.19
C ASN A 703 -49.84 -14.62 42.44
N ILE A 704 -50.42 -13.45 42.74
CA ILE A 704 -51.88 -13.16 42.74
C ILE A 704 -52.84 -14.22 43.34
N LEU A 705 -53.48 -13.91 44.48
CA LEU A 705 -54.94 -13.60 44.56
C LEU A 705 -55.37 -13.06 45.95
N PHE A 706 -56.51 -12.36 45.96
CA PHE A 706 -57.36 -11.89 47.10
C PHE A 706 -57.19 -12.61 48.47
N ALA A 707 -57.28 -11.95 49.63
CA ALA A 707 -58.51 -11.29 50.13
C ALA A 707 -58.32 -10.47 51.46
N VAL A 708 -59.18 -9.45 51.67
CA VAL A 708 -59.92 -9.11 52.94
C VAL A 708 -59.09 -8.98 54.26
N THR A 709 -59.00 -7.85 54.98
CA THR A 709 -60.01 -6.80 55.30
C THR A 709 -59.38 -5.43 55.71
N CYS A 710 -60.24 -4.41 55.86
CA CYS A 710 -60.05 -3.01 56.32
C CYS A 710 -59.28 -2.80 57.66
N PRO A 711 -58.97 -1.54 58.09
CA PRO A 711 -59.13 -0.23 57.42
C PRO A 711 -57.84 0.65 57.40
N GLU A 712 -57.95 1.85 56.81
CA GLU A 712 -57.14 3.07 57.03
C GLU A 712 -55.69 2.90 57.53
N GLY A 713 -54.81 2.46 56.64
CA GLY A 713 -53.36 2.56 56.79
C GLY A 713 -52.72 2.89 55.46
N GLY A 714 -52.37 4.15 55.24
CA GLY A 714 -51.55 4.53 54.09
C GLY A 714 -50.17 3.87 54.20
N VAL A 715 -49.65 3.32 53.08
CA VAL A 715 -48.27 2.84 53.03
C VAL A 715 -47.36 4.01 53.46
N PRO A 716 -46.47 3.84 54.46
CA PRO A 716 -45.62 4.93 54.93
C PRO A 716 -44.88 5.59 53.76
N ALA A 717 -44.82 6.93 53.76
CA ALA A 717 -44.32 7.68 52.62
C ALA A 717 -42.87 7.29 52.27
N GLU A 718 -42.06 6.96 53.28
CA GLU A 718 -40.69 6.47 53.13
C GLU A 718 -40.63 5.13 52.38
N VAL A 719 -41.61 4.24 52.60
CA VAL A 719 -41.69 2.92 51.93
C VAL A 719 -42.17 3.07 50.49
N HIS A 720 -43.11 3.98 50.22
CA HIS A 720 -43.52 4.27 48.84
C HIS A 720 -42.39 4.96 48.06
N GLN A 721 -41.71 5.93 48.68
CA GLN A 721 -40.55 6.61 48.10
C GLN A 721 -39.40 5.63 47.84
N ALA A 722 -39.01 4.81 48.80
CA ALA A 722 -37.94 3.81 48.62
C ALA A 722 -38.26 2.80 47.50
N LEU A 723 -39.54 2.44 47.31
CA LEU A 723 -39.98 1.58 46.21
C LEU A 723 -39.96 2.32 44.86
N GLN A 724 -40.35 3.60 44.81
CA GLN A 724 -40.21 4.43 43.61
C GLN A 724 -38.74 4.60 43.22
N ASP A 725 -37.88 5.00 44.16
CA ASP A 725 -36.43 5.10 44.03
C ASP A 725 -35.81 3.80 43.48
N ALA A 726 -36.20 2.64 44.01
CA ALA A 726 -35.72 1.34 43.55
C ALA A 726 -36.23 0.99 42.15
N MET A 727 -37.49 1.31 41.84
CA MET A 727 -38.09 1.07 40.53
C MET A 727 -37.52 2.01 39.46
N GLU A 728 -37.20 3.27 39.79
CA GLU A 728 -36.54 4.21 38.90
C GLU A 728 -35.09 3.82 38.63
N LYS A 729 -34.32 3.41 39.66
CA LYS A 729 -32.97 2.85 39.48
C LYS A 729 -33.00 1.59 38.62
N LEU A 730 -34.01 0.73 38.77
CA LEU A 730 -34.21 -0.46 37.94
C LEU A 730 -34.59 -0.10 36.50
N GLN A 731 -35.47 0.88 36.31
CA GLN A 731 -35.88 1.39 34.99
C GLN A 731 -34.70 2.01 34.25
N GLN A 732 -33.92 2.88 34.91
CA GLN A 732 -32.67 3.44 34.36
C GLN A 732 -31.72 2.32 33.94
N ARG A 733 -31.50 1.29 34.78
CA ARG A 733 -30.67 0.13 34.43
C ARG A 733 -31.18 -0.63 33.21
N PHE A 734 -32.50 -0.84 33.10
CA PHE A 734 -33.09 -1.48 31.93
C PHE A 734 -32.97 -0.63 30.67
N THR A 735 -33.17 0.69 30.76
CA THR A 735 -32.98 1.61 29.63
C THR A 735 -31.52 1.64 29.18
N SER A 736 -30.56 1.77 30.10
CA SER A 736 -29.13 1.72 29.79
C SER A 736 -28.71 0.39 29.15
N LEU A 737 -29.17 -0.75 29.68
CA LEU A 737 -28.83 -2.07 29.15
C LEU A 737 -29.54 -2.37 27.81
N MET A 738 -30.72 -1.79 27.57
CA MET A 738 -31.37 -1.83 26.25
C MET A 738 -30.66 -0.94 25.23
N GLN A 739 -30.14 0.21 25.65
CA GLN A 739 -29.32 1.09 24.82
C GLN A 739 -28.00 0.39 24.46
N GLU A 740 -27.24 -0.07 25.45
CA GLU A 740 -26.01 -0.86 25.27
C GLU A 740 -26.23 -2.06 24.34
N LYS A 741 -27.36 -2.76 24.47
CA LYS A 741 -27.73 -3.88 23.59
C LYS A 741 -28.11 -3.45 22.16
N ALA A 742 -28.65 -2.24 21.96
CA ALA A 742 -28.89 -1.68 20.63
C ALA A 742 -27.56 -1.27 19.98
N ASP A 743 -26.73 -0.51 20.70
CA ASP A 743 -25.41 -0.08 20.29
C ASP A 743 -24.50 -1.29 19.94
N LEU A 744 -24.56 -2.37 20.74
CA LEU A 744 -23.86 -3.62 20.46
C LEU A 744 -24.41 -4.39 19.25
N LYS A 745 -25.71 -4.28 18.94
CA LYS A 745 -26.27 -4.86 17.70
C LYS A 745 -25.80 -4.10 16.48
N GLU A 746 -25.87 -2.78 16.50
CA GLU A 746 -25.31 -1.92 15.44
C GLU A 746 -23.81 -2.22 15.25
N ARG A 747 -23.06 -2.42 16.34
CA ARG A 747 -21.64 -2.81 16.30
C ARG A 747 -21.38 -4.19 15.71
N VAL A 748 -22.28 -5.15 15.89
CA VAL A 748 -22.22 -6.47 15.24
C VAL A 748 -22.56 -6.35 13.75
N GLU A 749 -23.60 -5.60 13.41
CA GLU A 749 -24.03 -5.37 12.03
C GLU A 749 -22.95 -4.59 11.22
N GLU A 750 -22.26 -3.61 11.82
CA GLU A 750 -21.03 -3.00 11.27
C GLU A 750 -19.92 -4.02 10.99
N LEU A 751 -19.68 -4.95 11.93
CA LEU A 751 -18.61 -5.95 11.81
C LEU A 751 -18.95 -7.03 10.79
N GLU A 752 -20.21 -7.46 10.69
CA GLU A 752 -20.68 -8.37 9.65
C GLU A 752 -20.53 -7.75 8.26
N HIS A 753 -20.89 -6.48 8.08
CA HIS A 753 -20.63 -5.75 6.83
C HIS A 753 -19.14 -5.68 6.48
N ARG A 754 -18.26 -5.42 7.45
CA ARG A 754 -16.79 -5.41 7.22
C ARG A 754 -16.25 -6.80 6.89
N CYS A 755 -16.76 -7.86 7.52
CA CYS A 755 -16.40 -9.24 7.19
C CYS A 755 -16.82 -9.62 5.76
N ILE A 756 -17.99 -9.19 5.30
CA ILE A 756 -18.44 -9.40 3.91
C ILE A 756 -17.54 -8.65 2.92
N GLN A 757 -17.19 -7.39 3.21
CA GLN A 757 -16.26 -6.62 2.38
C GLN A 757 -14.87 -7.28 2.32
N LEU A 758 -14.30 -7.65 3.48
CA LEU A 758 -13.00 -8.31 3.55
C LEU A 758 -13.00 -9.69 2.88
N SER A 759 -14.14 -10.39 2.82
CA SER A 759 -14.28 -11.60 2.00
C SER A 759 -14.13 -11.28 0.51
N GLY A 760 -14.88 -10.30 -0.02
CA GLY A 760 -14.78 -9.91 -1.43
C GLY A 760 -13.40 -9.34 -1.83
N GLU A 761 -12.74 -8.62 -0.92
CA GLU A 761 -11.33 -8.22 -1.08
C GLU A 761 -10.38 -9.42 -1.08
N THR A 762 -10.63 -10.44 -0.25
CA THR A 762 -9.85 -11.69 -0.25
C THR A 762 -10.07 -12.51 -1.53
N ASP A 763 -11.32 -12.60 -2.01
CA ASP A 763 -11.69 -13.32 -3.23
C ASP A 763 -11.04 -12.69 -4.47
N THR A 764 -11.10 -11.35 -4.59
CA THR A 764 -10.45 -10.61 -5.69
C THR A 764 -8.92 -10.65 -5.62
N ILE A 765 -8.32 -10.69 -4.43
CA ILE A 765 -6.89 -11.01 -4.25
C ILE A 765 -6.60 -12.45 -4.72
N GLY A 766 -7.49 -13.41 -4.46
CA GLY A 766 -7.41 -14.78 -4.96
C GLY A 766 -7.43 -14.86 -6.49
N GLU A 767 -8.34 -14.13 -7.14
CA GLU A 767 -8.38 -14.00 -8.61
C GLU A 767 -7.08 -13.40 -9.16
N TYR A 768 -6.56 -12.33 -8.55
CA TYR A 768 -5.29 -11.73 -8.95
C TYR A 768 -4.12 -12.71 -8.82
N ILE A 769 -4.07 -13.49 -7.74
CA ILE A 769 -3.06 -14.54 -7.55
C ILE A 769 -3.16 -15.61 -8.64
N ALA A 770 -4.38 -16.06 -9.00
CA ALA A 770 -4.60 -17.03 -10.06
C ALA A 770 -4.17 -16.49 -11.45
N LEU A 771 -4.53 -15.24 -11.76
CA LEU A 771 -4.11 -14.55 -12.99
C LEU A 771 -2.59 -14.38 -13.07
N TYR A 772 -1.95 -13.99 -11.96
CA TYR A 772 -0.50 -13.87 -11.89
C TYR A 772 0.21 -15.23 -12.05
N GLN A 773 -0.30 -16.30 -11.44
CA GLN A 773 0.22 -17.66 -11.62
C GLN A 773 0.11 -18.12 -13.09
N ASN A 774 -1.04 -17.86 -13.74
CA ASN A 774 -1.26 -18.18 -15.15
C ASN A 774 -0.32 -17.37 -16.07
N GLN A 775 -0.23 -16.06 -15.88
CA GLN A 775 0.70 -15.20 -16.63
C GLN A 775 2.17 -15.66 -16.44
N ARG A 776 2.55 -16.06 -15.23
CA ARG A 776 3.89 -16.60 -14.93
C ARG A 776 4.14 -17.95 -15.59
N ALA A 777 3.13 -18.82 -15.69
CA ALA A 777 3.20 -20.08 -16.42
C ALA A 777 3.39 -19.85 -17.94
N ILE A 778 2.60 -18.96 -18.54
CA ILE A 778 2.73 -18.58 -19.96
C ILE A 778 4.11 -17.98 -20.25
N MET A 779 4.61 -17.10 -19.38
CA MET A 779 5.95 -16.52 -19.52
C MET A 779 7.06 -17.56 -19.36
N LYS A 780 6.89 -18.54 -18.47
CA LYS A 780 7.83 -19.67 -18.34
C LYS A 780 7.82 -20.56 -19.59
N GLN A 781 6.64 -20.90 -20.12
CA GLN A 781 6.54 -21.66 -21.37
C GLN A 781 7.23 -20.92 -22.53
N LYS A 782 6.93 -19.64 -22.74
CA LYS A 782 7.58 -18.80 -23.77
C LYS A 782 9.10 -18.64 -23.56
N HIS A 783 9.59 -18.80 -22.34
CA HIS A 783 11.02 -18.84 -22.08
C HIS A 783 11.62 -20.19 -22.48
N GLN A 784 10.97 -21.30 -22.11
CA GLN A 784 11.39 -22.67 -22.48
C GLN A 784 11.35 -22.90 -23.99
N GLU A 785 10.36 -22.36 -24.71
CA GLU A 785 10.30 -22.35 -26.18
C GLU A 785 11.49 -21.61 -26.80
N LYS A 786 11.89 -20.48 -26.22
CA LYS A 786 13.08 -19.72 -26.64
C LYS A 786 14.38 -20.46 -26.31
N GLU A 787 14.50 -21.08 -25.13
CA GLU A 787 15.64 -21.92 -24.77
C GLU A 787 15.79 -23.12 -25.71
N GLN A 788 14.68 -23.79 -26.07
CA GLN A 788 14.67 -24.87 -27.06
C GLN A 788 15.15 -24.39 -28.43
N TYR A 789 14.67 -23.23 -28.91
CA TYR A 789 15.12 -22.64 -30.18
C TYR A 789 16.59 -22.22 -30.16
N ILE A 790 17.07 -21.64 -29.05
CA ILE A 790 18.49 -21.29 -28.86
C ILE A 790 19.37 -22.54 -28.84
N ASN A 791 18.93 -23.61 -28.16
CA ASN A 791 19.65 -24.88 -28.10
C ASN A 791 19.71 -25.56 -29.47
N MET A 792 18.63 -25.50 -30.26
CA MET A 792 18.60 -25.99 -31.64
C MET A 792 19.59 -25.21 -32.52
N LEU A 793 19.54 -23.87 -32.49
CA LEU A 793 20.51 -23.01 -33.20
C LEU A 793 21.96 -23.25 -32.75
N ALA A 794 22.19 -23.55 -31.47
CA ALA A 794 23.52 -23.90 -30.97
C ALA A 794 24.00 -25.25 -31.52
N GLN A 795 23.11 -26.25 -31.58
CA GLN A 795 23.38 -27.56 -32.16
C GLN A 795 23.63 -27.46 -33.68
N ASP A 796 22.82 -26.74 -34.44
CA ASP A 796 23.00 -26.52 -35.88
C ASP A 796 24.36 -25.85 -36.16
N LYS A 797 24.74 -24.88 -35.32
CA LYS A 797 26.03 -24.18 -35.38
C LYS A 797 27.22 -25.08 -35.00
N GLU A 798 27.02 -26.08 -34.15
CA GLU A 798 28.03 -27.07 -33.80
C GLU A 798 28.18 -28.14 -34.89
N GLU A 799 27.08 -28.64 -35.45
CA GLU A 799 27.10 -29.55 -36.61
C GLU A 799 27.73 -28.88 -37.85
N MET A 800 27.41 -27.61 -38.12
CA MET A 800 28.02 -26.85 -39.21
C MET A 800 29.53 -26.65 -38.98
N LYS A 801 29.98 -26.43 -37.74
CA LYS A 801 31.42 -26.40 -37.40
C LYS A 801 32.08 -27.75 -37.63
N ALA A 802 31.44 -28.85 -37.24
CA ALA A 802 31.97 -30.20 -37.46
C ALA A 802 32.12 -30.48 -38.96
N LYS A 803 31.09 -30.22 -39.77
CA LYS A 803 31.13 -30.36 -41.24
C LYS A 803 32.19 -29.46 -41.89
N LEU A 804 32.40 -28.25 -41.39
CA LEU A 804 33.49 -27.38 -41.86
C LEU A 804 34.89 -27.89 -41.47
N ALA A 805 35.04 -28.54 -40.30
CA ALA A 805 36.30 -29.16 -39.89
C ALA A 805 36.59 -30.45 -40.70
N GLU A 806 35.58 -31.27 -40.96
CA GLU A 806 35.67 -32.42 -41.86
C GLU A 806 36.04 -32.00 -43.29
N LEU A 807 35.43 -30.92 -43.80
CA LEU A 807 35.79 -30.32 -45.08
C LEU A 807 37.25 -29.84 -45.09
N GLN A 808 37.72 -29.22 -44.01
CA GLN A 808 39.11 -28.79 -43.89
C GLN A 808 40.08 -29.98 -43.89
N ASP A 809 39.79 -31.07 -43.17
CA ASP A 809 40.63 -32.27 -43.19
C ASP A 809 40.63 -32.96 -44.56
N LEU A 810 39.46 -33.09 -45.21
CA LEU A 810 39.38 -33.63 -46.57
C LEU A 810 40.16 -32.78 -47.58
N VAL A 811 40.12 -31.45 -47.47
CA VAL A 811 40.92 -30.55 -48.32
C VAL A 811 42.41 -30.69 -48.03
N MET A 812 42.84 -30.79 -46.76
CA MET A 812 44.24 -31.09 -46.43
C MET A 812 44.67 -32.45 -46.99
N ARG A 813 43.79 -33.46 -46.92
CA ARG A 813 44.03 -34.80 -47.45
C ARG A 813 44.16 -34.80 -48.97
N LEU A 814 43.28 -34.10 -49.70
CA LEU A 814 43.38 -33.95 -51.15
C LEU A 814 44.65 -33.18 -51.55
N VAL A 815 45.01 -32.13 -50.81
CA VAL A 815 46.29 -31.41 -51.02
C VAL A 815 47.48 -32.32 -50.75
N ALA A 816 47.44 -33.17 -49.72
CA ALA A 816 48.47 -34.17 -49.44
C ALA A 816 48.56 -35.21 -50.56
N GLU A 817 47.46 -35.83 -50.97
CA GLU A 817 47.36 -36.80 -52.08
C GLU A 817 47.91 -36.21 -53.39
N ARG A 818 47.54 -34.95 -53.71
CA ARG A 818 48.06 -34.21 -54.86
C ARG A 818 49.55 -33.89 -54.72
N ASN A 819 50.03 -33.53 -53.54
CA ASN A 819 51.47 -33.27 -53.31
C ASN A 819 52.29 -34.57 -53.38
N ASP A 820 51.71 -35.70 -52.96
CA ASP A 820 52.28 -37.03 -53.08
C ASP A 820 52.36 -37.46 -54.55
N TRP A 821 51.31 -37.17 -55.33
CA TRP A 821 51.30 -37.32 -56.79
C TRP A 821 52.39 -36.48 -57.46
N TYR A 822 52.49 -35.19 -57.12
CA TYR A 822 53.55 -34.31 -57.63
C TYR A 822 54.94 -34.79 -57.22
N SER A 823 55.10 -35.38 -56.04
CA SER A 823 56.37 -35.96 -55.57
C SER A 823 56.73 -37.24 -56.34
N ARG A 824 55.75 -38.09 -56.63
CA ARG A 824 55.91 -39.29 -57.48
C ARG A 824 56.21 -38.92 -58.93
N TYR A 825 55.51 -37.93 -59.48
CA TYR A 825 55.72 -37.40 -60.83
C TYR A 825 57.10 -36.74 -60.98
N THR A 826 57.46 -35.81 -60.09
CA THR A 826 58.80 -35.17 -60.12
C THR A 826 59.93 -36.14 -59.77
N GLY A 827 59.66 -37.19 -58.97
CA GLY A 827 60.57 -38.32 -58.78
C GLY A 827 60.81 -39.10 -60.07
N ALA A 828 59.75 -39.49 -60.78
CA ALA A 828 59.84 -40.16 -62.08
C ALA A 828 60.55 -39.31 -63.15
N VAL A 829 60.26 -38.01 -63.20
CA VAL A 829 60.94 -37.06 -64.11
C VAL A 829 62.43 -36.90 -63.75
N LYS A 830 62.79 -36.81 -62.47
CA LYS A 830 64.21 -36.75 -62.03
C LYS A 830 65.00 -38.03 -62.32
N ILE A 831 64.34 -39.19 -62.39
CA ILE A 831 64.95 -40.44 -62.84
C ILE A 831 65.16 -40.45 -64.37
N ALA A 832 64.36 -39.69 -65.13
CA ALA A 832 64.49 -39.57 -66.58
C ALA A 832 65.55 -38.55 -67.04
N THR A 833 65.85 -37.51 -66.25
CA THR A 833 66.84 -36.47 -66.62
C THR A 833 67.76 -36.03 -65.47
N THR A 834 68.98 -36.55 -65.49
CA THR A 834 70.20 -35.86 -64.97
C THR A 834 71.41 -36.41 -65.74
N PRO A 835 72.43 -35.59 -66.05
CA PRO A 835 73.36 -35.15 -65.01
C PRO A 835 73.81 -33.67 -65.10
N LEU A 836 74.69 -33.31 -64.15
CA LEU A 836 75.53 -32.09 -64.05
C LEU A 836 74.89 -30.78 -63.53
N LEU A 837 75.17 -30.54 -62.24
CA LEU A 837 75.58 -29.28 -61.59
C LEU A 837 74.68 -28.03 -61.77
N GLN A 838 73.91 -27.57 -60.77
CA GLN A 838 74.30 -26.98 -59.46
C GLN A 838 74.68 -25.49 -59.56
N ILE A 839 74.56 -24.74 -58.44
CA ILE A 839 74.90 -23.30 -58.24
C ILE A 839 73.73 -22.36 -58.68
N PHE A 840 73.26 -21.34 -57.93
CA PHE A 840 73.77 -20.61 -56.73
C PHE A 840 72.68 -20.32 -55.65
N CYS A 841 73.12 -19.71 -54.53
CA CYS A 841 72.50 -19.12 -53.31
C CYS A 841 71.03 -18.61 -53.34
N ALA A 842 70.37 -18.30 -52.21
CA ALA A 842 70.82 -18.08 -50.81
C ALA A 842 69.81 -18.70 -49.79
N ALA A 843 70.16 -19.09 -48.56
CA ALA A 843 70.42 -18.26 -47.35
C ALA A 843 69.24 -17.33 -46.94
N GLU A 844 68.82 -17.21 -45.67
CA GLU A 844 69.35 -17.81 -44.42
C GLU A 844 68.27 -17.88 -43.30
N ALA A 845 68.62 -18.47 -42.16
CA ALA A 845 67.71 -18.81 -41.05
C ALA A 845 67.43 -17.67 -40.06
N MET A 846 66.41 -17.83 -39.19
CA MET A 846 66.60 -17.79 -37.72
C MET A 846 65.37 -18.33 -36.95
N GLU A 847 65.58 -18.87 -35.76
CA GLU A 847 64.55 -19.21 -34.76
C GLU A 847 64.13 -18.00 -33.90
N VAL A 848 63.02 -18.13 -33.15
CA VAL A 848 62.93 -17.92 -31.68
C VAL A 848 61.55 -18.42 -31.18
N ILE A 849 61.49 -18.90 -29.93
CA ILE A 849 60.34 -19.51 -29.23
C ILE A 849 60.34 -19.00 -27.75
N PRO A 850 59.56 -19.54 -26.79
CA PRO A 850 58.09 -19.64 -26.62
C PRO A 850 57.57 -18.70 -25.51
N LEU A 851 56.28 -18.83 -25.12
CA LEU A 851 55.69 -18.72 -23.75
C LEU A 851 54.15 -18.66 -23.89
N SER A 852 53.26 -19.26 -23.10
CA SER A 852 53.18 -20.46 -22.24
C SER A 852 51.79 -20.40 -21.58
N GLU A 853 51.14 -21.57 -21.50
CA GLU A 853 49.99 -22.04 -20.68
C GLU A 853 49.69 -21.36 -19.31
N PRO A 854 48.52 -21.59 -18.63
CA PRO A 854 47.70 -22.83 -18.60
C PRO A 854 46.15 -22.58 -18.65
N THR A 855 45.17 -23.46 -18.31
CA THR A 855 45.12 -24.70 -17.48
C THR A 855 43.83 -25.52 -17.74
N THR A 856 43.84 -26.85 -17.48
CA THR A 856 42.68 -27.77 -17.21
C THR A 856 41.57 -27.92 -18.28
N GLY A 857 40.93 -29.08 -18.46
CA GLY A 857 41.05 -30.40 -17.82
C GLY A 857 39.68 -31.12 -17.73
N LEU A 858 39.65 -32.46 -17.74
CA LEU A 858 38.46 -33.36 -17.81
C LEU A 858 37.72 -33.37 -19.16
N GLU A 859 37.10 -34.47 -19.61
CA GLU A 859 37.43 -35.90 -19.47
C GLU A 859 36.75 -36.68 -20.62
N ALA A 860 37.28 -37.84 -21.02
CA ALA A 860 36.69 -38.65 -22.10
C ALA A 860 35.81 -39.78 -21.55
N PRO A 861 34.86 -40.27 -22.37
CA PRO A 861 34.72 -41.72 -22.48
C PRO A 861 34.81 -42.22 -23.93
N SER A 862 35.51 -43.33 -24.11
CA SER A 862 35.67 -44.02 -25.40
C SER A 862 34.40 -44.77 -25.82
N SER A 863 34.28 -45.05 -27.11
CA SER A 863 33.59 -46.27 -27.59
C SER A 863 34.34 -46.86 -28.78
N GLN A 864 34.56 -48.17 -28.73
CA GLN A 864 35.34 -48.92 -29.71
C GLN A 864 34.45 -49.68 -30.70
N THR A 865 35.09 -50.25 -31.72
CA THR A 865 34.59 -51.27 -32.66
C THR A 865 33.74 -50.75 -33.83
N LEU A 866 33.75 -51.38 -35.01
CA LEU A 866 34.30 -52.70 -35.37
C LEU A 866 34.90 -52.68 -36.79
N SER A 867 35.94 -53.48 -37.06
CA SER A 867 36.57 -53.59 -38.39
C SER A 867 36.02 -54.75 -39.21
N THR A 868 35.56 -54.45 -40.43
CA THR A 868 35.47 -55.38 -41.57
C THR A 868 35.68 -54.59 -42.87
N GLY A 869 36.40 -55.08 -43.88
CA GLY A 869 37.13 -56.35 -43.95
C GLY A 869 37.12 -56.97 -45.34
N SER A 870 37.63 -56.28 -46.37
CA SER A 870 37.86 -56.89 -47.69
C SER A 870 38.95 -56.15 -48.47
N SER A 871 40.06 -56.84 -48.72
CA SER A 871 41.11 -56.42 -49.64
C SER A 871 41.18 -57.41 -50.80
N GLN A 872 40.64 -57.04 -51.96
CA GLN A 872 40.80 -57.82 -53.20
C GLN A 872 41.73 -57.09 -54.18
N THR A 873 42.94 -57.62 -54.33
CA THR A 873 43.85 -57.25 -55.40
C THR A 873 43.43 -57.92 -56.70
N ASN A 874 43.10 -57.13 -57.73
CA ASN A 874 43.05 -57.57 -59.11
C ASN A 874 43.76 -56.54 -60.01
N SER A 875 44.34 -56.99 -61.12
CA SER A 875 45.36 -56.23 -61.85
C SER A 875 45.02 -55.97 -63.33
N LYS A 876 45.62 -54.89 -63.87
CA LYS A 876 45.47 -54.32 -65.23
C LYS A 876 44.18 -53.47 -65.43
N PRO A 877 44.20 -52.50 -66.36
CA PRO A 877 45.17 -51.38 -66.39
C PRO A 877 44.51 -50.00 -66.66
N LEU A 878 45.22 -48.92 -66.34
CA LEU A 878 44.95 -47.52 -66.74
C LEU A 878 43.46 -47.06 -66.75
N ALA A 879 42.97 -46.66 -65.59
CA ALA A 879 42.05 -45.54 -65.46
C ALA A 879 42.40 -44.79 -64.16
N LEU A 880 42.51 -43.47 -64.20
CA LEU A 880 42.75 -42.68 -62.98
C LEU A 880 41.45 -42.63 -62.16
N LYS A 881 41.55 -42.87 -60.86
CA LYS A 881 40.53 -42.56 -59.86
C LYS A 881 41.14 -41.64 -58.81
N GLU A 882 41.32 -40.38 -59.18
CA GLU A 882 41.80 -39.34 -58.25
C GLU A 882 40.62 -38.64 -57.55
N ASP A 883 39.40 -38.80 -58.06
CA ASP A 883 38.20 -38.08 -57.60
C ASP A 883 37.56 -38.64 -56.32
N GLY A 884 38.18 -39.58 -55.59
CA GLY A 884 37.58 -40.17 -54.39
C GLY A 884 37.36 -39.13 -53.28
N THR A 885 38.45 -38.48 -52.86
CA THR A 885 38.43 -37.38 -51.87
C THR A 885 37.71 -36.15 -52.44
N ALA A 886 37.81 -35.91 -53.75
CA ALA A 886 37.12 -34.80 -54.42
C ALA A 886 35.59 -34.96 -54.42
N GLN A 887 35.07 -36.17 -54.65
CA GLN A 887 33.64 -36.47 -54.59
C GLN A 887 33.10 -36.35 -53.16
N GLN A 888 33.87 -36.75 -52.14
CA GLN A 888 33.52 -36.52 -50.74
C GLN A 888 33.46 -35.03 -50.38
N ILE A 889 34.42 -34.23 -50.87
CA ILE A 889 34.39 -32.76 -50.72
C ILE A 889 33.16 -32.16 -51.42
N MET A 890 32.86 -32.56 -52.65
CA MET A 890 31.69 -32.08 -53.38
C MET A 890 30.37 -32.46 -52.69
N GLN A 891 30.26 -33.67 -52.16
CA GLN A 891 29.09 -34.11 -51.41
C GLN A 891 28.94 -33.33 -50.10
N LEU A 892 30.01 -33.18 -49.32
CA LEU A 892 29.98 -32.43 -48.05
C LEU A 892 29.68 -30.95 -48.28
N LEU A 893 30.18 -30.35 -49.37
CA LEU A 893 29.78 -29.00 -49.80
C LEU A 893 28.30 -28.93 -50.16
N GLN A 894 27.75 -29.93 -50.86
CA GLN A 894 26.32 -30.00 -51.18
C GLN A 894 25.45 -30.08 -49.91
N GLU A 895 25.90 -30.81 -48.90
CA GLU A 895 25.23 -30.95 -47.59
C GLU A 895 25.36 -29.68 -46.72
N ILE A 896 26.49 -28.98 -46.77
CA ILE A 896 26.67 -27.66 -46.13
C ILE A 896 25.84 -26.58 -46.83
N GLN A 897 25.66 -26.68 -48.14
CA GLN A 897 24.89 -25.72 -48.95
C GLN A 897 23.37 -25.92 -48.80
N ASN A 898 22.90 -27.15 -48.58
CA ASN A 898 21.49 -27.50 -48.38
C ASN A 898 21.22 -28.18 -47.02
N PRO A 899 21.43 -27.50 -45.87
CA PRO A 899 21.24 -28.10 -44.54
C PRO A 899 19.78 -28.47 -44.23
N GLN A 900 18.81 -27.90 -44.96
CA GLN A 900 17.38 -28.15 -44.78
C GLN A 900 16.90 -29.55 -45.24
N GLY A 901 17.77 -30.37 -45.83
CA GLY A 901 17.42 -31.73 -46.28
C GLY A 901 17.10 -32.72 -45.15
N ALA A 902 17.54 -32.44 -43.92
CA ALA A 902 17.21 -33.27 -42.74
C ALA A 902 15.87 -32.85 -42.13
N GLN A 903 14.90 -33.77 -42.10
CA GLN A 903 13.53 -33.52 -41.61
C GLN A 903 13.47 -33.25 -40.08
N ARG A 904 13.71 -32.00 -39.68
CA ARG A 904 13.56 -31.52 -38.28
C ARG A 904 12.95 -30.12 -38.16
N LEU A 905 11.91 -29.83 -38.93
CA LEU A 905 11.02 -28.69 -38.63
C LEU A 905 10.07 -29.05 -37.47
N PRO A 906 9.98 -28.24 -36.40
CA PRO A 906 8.93 -28.39 -35.39
C PRO A 906 7.54 -28.18 -36.03
N PRO A 907 6.50 -28.97 -35.64
CA PRO A 907 5.20 -29.00 -36.33
C PRO A 907 4.30 -27.79 -36.01
N PHE A 908 4.88 -26.61 -35.77
CA PHE A 908 4.18 -25.40 -35.33
C PHE A 908 4.50 -24.12 -36.13
N LEU A 909 5.41 -24.19 -37.11
CA LEU A 909 5.46 -23.19 -38.17
C LEU A 909 4.45 -23.57 -39.24
N GLY A 910 3.25 -22.99 -39.15
CA GLY A 910 2.29 -22.99 -40.25
C GLY A 910 2.88 -22.28 -41.48
N GLU A 911 2.53 -22.77 -42.66
CA GLU A 911 3.09 -22.35 -43.95
C GLU A 911 2.93 -20.82 -44.15
N ASN A 912 4.05 -20.10 -43.99
CA ASN A 912 4.17 -18.68 -44.35
C ASN A 912 5.29 -18.59 -45.39
N PRO A 913 5.01 -18.20 -46.65
CA PRO A 913 6.06 -18.04 -47.65
C PRO A 913 6.94 -16.85 -47.29
N CYS A 914 8.23 -17.11 -47.07
CA CYS A 914 9.22 -16.05 -46.82
C CYS A 914 9.56 -15.32 -48.13
N ILE A 915 8.75 -14.32 -48.49
CA ILE A 915 8.99 -13.44 -49.65
C ILE A 915 10.29 -12.64 -49.43
N PRO A 916 11.28 -12.71 -50.33
CA PRO A 916 12.54 -11.99 -50.17
C PRO A 916 12.41 -10.52 -50.60
N PHE A 917 12.30 -9.63 -49.62
CA PHE A 917 12.22 -8.18 -49.88
C PHE A 917 13.56 -7.60 -50.36
N PHE A 918 13.61 -7.15 -51.61
CA PHE A 918 14.72 -6.35 -52.15
C PHE A 918 14.34 -4.87 -52.21
N TYR A 919 15.11 -4.04 -51.50
CA TYR A 919 14.93 -2.59 -51.50
C TYR A 919 15.72 -1.95 -52.65
N ARG A 920 15.02 -1.19 -53.50
CA ARG A 920 15.62 -0.16 -54.37
C ARG A 920 14.73 1.09 -54.26
N PRO A 921 15.26 2.27 -53.92
CA PRO A 921 14.47 3.49 -53.91
C PRO A 921 14.07 3.89 -55.34
N ASP A 922 12.87 4.42 -55.46
CA ASP A 922 12.37 5.13 -56.65
C ASP A 922 12.64 6.63 -56.49
N GLU A 923 12.57 7.43 -57.57
CA GLU A 923 13.05 8.83 -57.61
C GLU A 923 12.20 9.84 -56.79
N GLN A 924 11.36 9.37 -55.86
CA GLN A 924 10.52 10.18 -54.96
C GLN A 924 10.55 9.72 -53.48
N ASP A 925 11.52 8.86 -53.09
CA ASP A 925 11.68 8.31 -51.73
C ASP A 925 10.50 7.48 -51.16
N GLU A 926 9.48 7.16 -51.97
CA GLU A 926 8.45 6.18 -51.61
C GLU A 926 8.93 4.74 -51.83
N VAL A 927 8.97 3.94 -50.76
CA VAL A 927 9.37 2.52 -50.82
C VAL A 927 8.22 1.67 -51.37
N LYS A 928 8.12 1.58 -52.70
CA LYS A 928 7.23 0.64 -53.39
C LYS A 928 7.74 -0.80 -53.20
N ILE A 929 7.04 -1.57 -52.39
CA ILE A 929 7.30 -3.00 -52.21
C ILE A 929 6.78 -3.74 -53.45
N LEU A 930 7.66 -4.02 -54.41
CA LEU A 930 7.39 -4.95 -55.50
C LEU A 930 7.55 -6.40 -55.00
N VAL A 931 6.41 -7.04 -54.74
CA VAL A 931 6.32 -8.50 -54.61
C VAL A 931 6.32 -9.10 -56.03
N VAL A 932 7.01 -10.24 -56.19
CA VAL A 932 7.03 -11.09 -57.40
C VAL A 932 6.67 -12.52 -56.98
#